data_AF-A0A0S4M7P1-F1
#
_entry.id   AF-A0A0S4M7P1-F1
#
_cell.length_a   1.000
_cell.length_b   1.000
_cell.length_c   1.000
_cell.angle_alpha   90.00
_cell.angle_beta   90.00
_cell.angle_gamma   90.00
#
_symmetry.space_group_name_H-M   'P 1'
#
loop_
_entity.id
_entity.type
_entity.pdbx_description
1 polymer ?
#
loop_
_entity_poly.entity_id
_entity_poly.type
_entity_poly.pdbx_seq_one_letter_code
_entity_poly.pdbx_strand_id
1 'polypeptide(L)'
;MALELLTVFFLLGFFLLSALFPGSSLAFLVFGSAVSYLAYLLNFTGTQLSFFVGSYFSIWFLLSFSPLRRSFITNRIFNIFKRVMPPISATEKDAIEAGTIWWDAQIFSGKPSLKLLSSFKEPTLTQEEKNFLDEDVEELCSLFTEWDTFKHRDLPAHVWSFIRERGFLGIAIPKEFGGKGFSPYAHGVILQKISSHCCAAVIHVMVPNSLGPAELLINYGTEEQRNKYLSRLAQGIEVPAFALTSPEAGSDASSIPDYGIVCRGEWEGEEIIGMRLTWNKRYITMGPICTLLGLAFKLYDPDHLIGDKEDIGITCAIIPSDLPGIEIGRRHYPVDAVFQNGPNSAKDLFIPLSFVIGGVDMVGQGWKMLMESLSEGRGVSLPNTALGSSKLGLFSTTAYAFVRRQFSSPICFFEGVQLPIARMTAFVYIMESMWRLNAIALNLGEKPSVISAICKYHITEMQRKVLSDAMDIQAGKAICSGPNNYIARAYSQTPVAMTVEGANILTRCLIIFGQGAIRCHPFVLREMLAVASTDKKAIKEFDKALFGHIAFIIRNTIVSFWHGITSSRLVCICGMNSPKKWRPYIRHFLRFSAAFAMVSDFSMLIVGGKLKRKEGLSARLGDILSYLFMISAVIKRYDFSNFRDEDEAVVAWSLNYLFVEMQRAFYEFFDNFPLKIFSKILKRLVFPWGPIFKSPTDELSIKLSNIVTSPSVIRDSYLENMFLSKDPLNPLARLNKAFRMADRANEISKKIRKIALDPWIDARQGARHALGKGLIKDEEYEFYLGYLDLYDDVIKVDDFSKDLEI
;
A
#
# COMPACT_ATOMS: atom_id res chain seq x y z
N MET A 1 -14.68 -14.92 40.42
CA MET A 1 -14.99 -15.80 39.26
C MET A 1 -14.19 -15.48 37.98
N ALA A 2 -14.35 -14.32 37.29
CA ALA A 2 -13.62 -14.06 36.03
C ALA A 2 -12.11 -13.85 36.21
N LEU A 3 -11.69 -13.22 37.33
CA LEU A 3 -10.28 -13.03 37.66
C LEU A 3 -9.61 -14.36 38.05
N GLU A 4 -10.31 -15.22 38.80
CA GLU A 4 -9.83 -16.56 39.18
C GLU A 4 -9.73 -17.50 37.97
N LEU A 5 -10.71 -17.50 37.06
CA LEU A 5 -10.65 -18.23 35.79
C LEU A 5 -9.48 -17.75 34.91
N LEU A 6 -9.20 -16.45 34.89
CA LEU A 6 -8.03 -15.92 34.18
C LEU A 6 -6.73 -16.39 34.84
N THR A 7 -6.61 -16.29 36.16
CA THR A 7 -5.41 -16.74 36.90
C THR A 7 -5.13 -18.22 36.66
N VAL A 8 -6.18 -19.06 36.69
CA VAL A 8 -6.08 -20.50 36.40
C VAL A 8 -5.64 -20.74 34.95
N PHE A 9 -6.23 -20.04 33.98
CA PHE A 9 -5.82 -20.13 32.58
C PHE A 9 -4.36 -19.69 32.36
N PHE A 10 -3.89 -18.69 33.09
CA PHE A 10 -2.51 -18.19 33.05
C PHE A 10 -1.50 -19.17 33.62
N LEU A 11 -1.82 -19.77 34.76
CA LEU A 11 -0.99 -20.80 35.36
C LEU A 11 -0.94 -22.05 34.48
N LEU A 12 -2.06 -22.42 33.84
CA LEU A 12 -2.12 -23.46 32.81
C LEU A 12 -1.31 -23.11 31.55
N GLY A 13 -1.34 -21.86 31.11
CA GLY A 13 -0.51 -21.39 30.00
C GLY A 13 0.97 -21.49 30.32
N PHE A 14 1.39 -21.00 31.49
CA PHE A 14 2.77 -21.10 31.94
C PHE A 14 3.21 -22.56 32.17
N PHE A 15 2.33 -23.40 32.73
CA PHE A 15 2.47 -24.87 32.84
C PHE A 15 2.75 -25.53 31.49
N LEU A 16 1.99 -25.16 30.46
CA LEU A 16 2.15 -25.74 29.12
C LEU A 16 3.44 -25.22 28.46
N LEU A 17 3.78 -23.94 28.66
CA LEU A 17 5.00 -23.35 28.10
C LEU A 17 6.27 -23.96 28.71
N SER A 18 6.30 -24.22 30.02
CA SER A 18 7.40 -24.95 30.67
C SER A 18 7.50 -26.41 30.23
N ALA A 19 6.36 -27.05 29.94
CA ALA A 19 6.30 -28.40 29.39
C ALA A 19 6.75 -28.51 27.93
N LEU A 20 6.60 -27.44 27.14
CA LEU A 20 7.01 -27.41 25.73
C LEU A 20 8.49 -27.01 25.54
N PHE A 21 9.12 -26.37 26.55
CA PHE A 21 10.53 -25.96 26.52
C PHE A 21 11.31 -26.50 27.75
N PRO A 22 11.66 -27.79 27.76
CA PRO A 22 12.30 -28.45 28.91
C PRO A 22 13.73 -27.98 29.22
N GLY A 23 14.35 -27.15 28.38
CA GLY A 23 15.75 -26.71 28.51
C GLY A 23 16.01 -25.57 29.51
N SER A 24 14.99 -24.92 30.06
CA SER A 24 15.16 -23.85 31.04
C SER A 24 14.83 -24.34 32.45
N SER A 25 15.85 -24.75 33.22
CA SER A 25 15.75 -25.13 34.64
C SER A 25 15.04 -24.08 35.51
N LEU A 26 15.10 -22.81 35.11
CA LEU A 26 14.44 -21.69 35.78
C LEU A 26 12.91 -21.72 35.65
N ALA A 27 12.36 -22.07 34.47
CA ALA A 27 10.90 -22.13 34.27
C ALA A 27 10.28 -23.28 35.09
N PHE A 28 11.01 -24.38 35.22
CA PHE A 28 10.64 -25.52 36.05
C PHE A 28 10.58 -25.14 37.54
N LEU A 29 11.58 -24.41 38.04
CA LEU A 29 11.63 -23.94 39.43
C LEU A 29 10.55 -22.89 39.75
N VAL A 30 10.35 -21.92 38.85
CA VAL A 30 9.33 -20.86 39.01
C VAL A 30 7.92 -21.43 38.96
N PHE A 31 7.68 -22.43 38.11
CA PHE A 31 6.38 -23.10 38.07
C PHE A 31 6.12 -23.98 39.31
N GLY A 32 7.11 -24.78 39.72
CA GLY A 32 7.00 -25.59 40.93
C GLY A 32 6.73 -24.76 42.18
N SER A 33 7.34 -23.58 42.28
CA SER A 33 7.10 -22.63 43.38
C SER A 33 5.75 -21.91 43.28
N ALA A 34 5.31 -21.52 42.09
CA ALA A 34 3.99 -20.90 41.88
C ALA A 34 2.83 -21.88 42.18
N VAL A 35 2.93 -23.14 41.76
CA VAL A 35 1.94 -24.18 42.08
C VAL A 35 1.91 -24.49 43.56
N SER A 36 3.07 -24.57 44.21
CA SER A 36 3.16 -24.78 45.66
C SER A 36 2.55 -23.60 46.43
N TYR A 37 2.74 -22.37 45.97
CA TYR A 37 2.15 -21.17 46.58
C TYR A 37 0.63 -21.10 46.37
N LEU A 38 0.13 -21.49 45.19
CA LEU A 38 -1.31 -21.54 44.92
C LEU A 38 -2.02 -22.65 45.71
N ALA A 39 -1.36 -23.81 45.84
CA ALA A 39 -1.86 -24.92 46.63
C ALA A 39 -1.94 -24.55 48.12
N TYR A 40 -0.98 -23.75 48.61
CA TYR A 40 -1.02 -23.14 49.93
C TYR A 40 -2.18 -22.15 50.09
N LEU A 41 -2.39 -21.24 49.13
CA LEU A 41 -3.49 -20.26 49.16
C LEU A 41 -4.90 -20.88 49.06
N LEU A 42 -5.02 -22.05 48.43
CA LEU A 42 -6.29 -22.75 48.21
C LEU A 42 -6.53 -23.92 49.18
N ASN A 43 -5.71 -24.07 50.23
CA ASN A 43 -5.81 -25.15 51.24
C ASN A 43 -5.87 -26.58 50.67
N PHE A 44 -5.08 -26.86 49.62
CA PHE A 44 -4.99 -28.20 49.06
C PHE A 44 -4.35 -29.20 50.05
N THR A 45 -4.91 -30.40 50.16
CA THR A 45 -4.32 -31.47 50.99
C THR A 45 -3.07 -32.06 50.33
N GLY A 46 -2.17 -32.67 51.12
CA GLY A 46 -0.91 -33.24 50.59
C GLY A 46 -1.09 -34.29 49.49
N THR A 47 -2.20 -35.02 49.49
CA THR A 47 -2.57 -35.98 48.44
C THR A 47 -2.98 -35.29 47.14
N GLN A 48 -3.73 -34.20 47.22
CA GLN A 48 -4.12 -33.42 46.05
C GLN A 48 -2.91 -32.72 45.42
N LEU A 49 -2.02 -32.13 46.23
CA LEU A 49 -0.78 -31.52 45.74
C LEU A 49 0.11 -32.54 45.01
N SER A 50 0.25 -33.75 45.58
CA SER A 50 0.99 -34.84 44.95
C SER A 50 0.39 -35.28 43.61
N PHE A 51 -0.94 -35.28 43.50
CA PHE A 51 -1.64 -35.56 42.24
C PHE A 51 -1.39 -34.47 41.18
N PHE A 52 -1.44 -33.18 41.55
CA PHE A 52 -1.14 -32.08 40.63
C PHE A 52 0.32 -32.07 40.17
N VAL A 53 1.27 -32.33 41.07
CA VAL A 53 2.69 -32.43 40.73
C VAL A 53 2.96 -33.67 39.88
N GLY A 54 2.40 -34.82 40.24
CA GLY A 54 2.56 -36.06 39.47
C GLY A 54 1.95 -36.00 38.07
N SER A 55 0.78 -35.39 37.92
CA SER A 55 0.15 -35.13 36.61
C SER A 55 0.96 -34.15 35.78
N TYR A 56 1.54 -33.10 36.38
CA TYR A 56 2.47 -32.20 35.71
C TYR A 56 3.69 -32.94 35.16
N PHE A 57 4.37 -33.75 35.98
CA PHE A 57 5.54 -34.53 35.53
C PHE A 57 5.18 -35.51 34.41
N SER A 58 4.01 -36.14 34.49
CA SER A 58 3.53 -37.07 33.46
C SER A 58 3.27 -36.36 32.14
N ILE A 59 2.60 -35.20 32.17
CA ILE A 59 2.34 -34.38 30.98
C ILE A 59 3.65 -33.80 30.42
N TRP A 60 4.53 -33.30 31.29
CA TRP A 60 5.85 -32.80 30.93
C TRP A 60 6.69 -33.87 30.23
N PHE A 61 6.73 -35.09 30.78
CA PHE A 61 7.46 -36.20 30.18
C PHE A 61 6.88 -36.60 28.82
N LEU A 62 5.56 -36.69 28.72
CA LEU A 62 4.86 -37.02 27.47
C LEU A 62 5.09 -35.95 26.39
N LEU A 63 5.07 -34.66 26.75
CA LEU A 63 5.28 -33.54 25.82
C LEU A 63 6.76 -33.28 25.51
N SER A 64 7.69 -33.62 26.41
CA SER A 64 9.13 -33.42 26.20
C SER A 64 9.76 -34.54 25.39
N PHE A 65 9.29 -35.79 25.56
CA PHE A 65 9.86 -36.94 24.88
C PHE A 65 9.27 -37.13 23.48
N SER A 66 9.99 -36.64 22.48
CA SER A 66 9.53 -36.54 21.08
C SER A 66 8.99 -37.86 20.46
N PRO A 67 9.54 -39.06 20.74
CA PRO A 67 8.94 -40.32 20.25
C PRO A 67 7.55 -40.60 20.83
N LEU A 68 7.35 -40.42 22.15
CA LEU A 68 6.06 -40.64 22.81
C LEU A 68 5.04 -39.58 22.35
N ARG A 69 5.44 -38.31 22.33
CA ARG A 69 4.61 -37.21 21.81
C ARG A 69 4.08 -37.50 20.41
N ARG A 70 4.96 -37.94 19.50
CA ARG A 70 4.60 -38.26 18.12
C ARG A 70 3.61 -39.42 18.03
N SER A 71 3.86 -40.48 18.80
CA SER A 71 3.01 -41.67 18.80
C SER A 71 1.61 -41.40 19.36
N PHE A 72 1.53 -40.73 20.52
CA PHE A 72 0.26 -40.57 21.26
C PHE A 72 -0.54 -39.34 20.86
N ILE A 73 0.11 -38.23 20.47
CA ILE A 73 -0.55 -36.95 20.18
C ILE A 73 -0.42 -36.60 18.70
N THR A 74 0.79 -36.43 18.19
CA THR A 74 1.02 -35.81 16.87
C THR A 74 0.37 -36.60 15.75
N ASN A 75 0.48 -37.94 15.75
CA ASN A 75 -0.15 -38.78 14.73
C ASN A 75 -1.68 -38.60 14.66
N ARG A 76 -2.34 -38.44 15.82
CA ARG A 76 -3.78 -38.22 15.86
C ARG A 76 -4.14 -36.84 15.29
N ILE A 77 -3.40 -35.81 15.70
CA ILE A 77 -3.63 -34.44 15.21
C ILE A 77 -3.33 -34.35 13.71
N PHE A 78 -2.23 -34.95 13.23
CA PHE A 78 -1.86 -35.01 11.81
C PHE A 78 -2.99 -35.59 10.96
N ASN A 79 -3.58 -36.70 11.40
CA ASN A 79 -4.70 -37.34 10.68
C ASN A 79 -5.97 -36.49 10.70
N ILE A 80 -6.25 -35.77 11.79
CA ILE A 80 -7.37 -34.81 11.84
C ILE A 80 -7.09 -33.65 10.88
N PHE A 81 -5.89 -33.07 10.92
CA PHE A 81 -5.48 -31.95 10.08
C PHE A 81 -5.59 -32.31 8.60
N LYS A 82 -5.14 -33.51 8.21
CA LYS A 82 -5.25 -34.04 6.84
C LYS A 82 -6.69 -34.17 6.35
N ARG A 83 -7.66 -34.42 7.24
CA ARG A 83 -9.09 -34.51 6.89
C ARG A 83 -9.78 -33.15 6.79
N VAL A 84 -9.33 -32.17 7.58
CA VAL A 84 -9.97 -30.85 7.70
C VAL A 84 -9.36 -29.83 6.73
N MET A 85 -8.10 -30.01 6.35
CA MET A 85 -7.41 -29.10 5.43
C MET A 85 -8.03 -29.19 4.02
N PRO A 86 -8.49 -28.06 3.45
CA PRO A 86 -8.92 -28.04 2.06
C PRO A 86 -7.75 -28.44 1.13
N PRO A 87 -8.03 -29.11 -0.01
CA PRO A 87 -7.00 -29.29 -1.03
C PRO A 87 -6.56 -27.91 -1.55
N ILE A 88 -5.26 -27.65 -1.55
CA ILE A 88 -4.68 -26.42 -2.11
C ILE A 88 -4.62 -26.63 -3.62
N SER A 89 -5.36 -25.81 -4.38
CA SER A 89 -5.27 -25.82 -5.84
C SER A 89 -3.87 -25.40 -6.30
N ALA A 90 -3.45 -25.82 -7.50
CA ALA A 90 -2.14 -25.42 -8.05
C ALA A 90 -1.98 -23.89 -8.10
N THR A 91 -3.01 -23.19 -8.56
CA THR A 91 -3.05 -21.72 -8.61
C THR A 91 -2.98 -21.06 -7.22
N GLU A 92 -3.61 -21.67 -6.21
CA GLU A 92 -3.51 -21.19 -4.82
C GLU A 92 -2.11 -21.43 -4.23
N LYS A 93 -1.49 -22.57 -4.56
CA LYS A 93 -0.11 -22.86 -4.16
C LYS A 93 0.86 -21.85 -4.79
N ASP A 94 0.76 -21.63 -6.09
CA ASP A 94 1.63 -20.66 -6.80
C ASP A 94 1.47 -19.25 -6.22
N ALA A 95 0.25 -18.82 -5.90
CA ALA A 95 0.01 -17.53 -5.25
C ALA A 95 0.58 -17.46 -3.81
N ILE A 96 0.58 -18.58 -3.07
CA ILE A 96 1.14 -18.68 -1.71
C ILE A 96 2.66 -18.82 -1.71
N GLU A 97 3.27 -19.25 -2.81
CA GLU A 97 4.72 -19.34 -2.97
C GLU A 97 5.30 -18.07 -3.61
N ALA A 98 4.58 -17.39 -4.50
CA ALA A 98 5.01 -16.18 -5.23
C ALA A 98 5.33 -14.98 -4.33
N GLY A 99 6.57 -14.49 -4.33
CA GLY A 99 7.00 -13.33 -3.53
C GLY A 99 7.71 -13.71 -2.22
N THR A 100 8.04 -12.72 -1.39
CA THR A 100 8.79 -12.91 -0.12
C THR A 100 8.02 -12.41 1.10
N ILE A 101 8.42 -12.90 2.28
CA ILE A 101 7.96 -12.38 3.58
C ILE A 101 9.00 -11.41 4.11
N TRP A 102 8.58 -10.31 4.74
CA TRP A 102 9.49 -9.27 5.20
C TRP A 102 9.06 -8.71 6.57
N TRP A 103 8.71 -7.43 6.64
CA TRP A 103 8.36 -6.75 7.89
C TRP A 103 6.98 -7.18 8.45
N ASP A 104 6.08 -7.58 7.57
CA ASP A 104 4.81 -8.23 7.92
C ASP A 104 5.00 -9.48 8.79
N ALA A 105 5.98 -10.33 8.47
CA ALA A 105 6.31 -11.50 9.30
C ALA A 105 6.83 -11.11 10.69
N GLN A 106 7.55 -9.99 10.82
CA GLN A 106 7.96 -9.45 12.12
C GLN A 106 6.74 -9.05 12.96
N ILE A 107 5.73 -8.42 12.36
CA ILE A 107 4.48 -8.06 13.03
C ILE A 107 3.67 -9.31 13.40
N PHE A 108 3.54 -10.27 12.48
CA PHE A 108 2.84 -11.53 12.72
C PHE A 108 3.49 -12.35 13.83
N SER A 109 4.80 -12.25 14.03
CA SER A 109 5.50 -12.96 15.11
C SER A 109 5.09 -12.53 16.53
N GLY A 110 4.42 -11.38 16.68
CA GLY A 110 4.15 -10.78 17.98
C GLY A 110 5.40 -10.32 18.74
N LYS A 111 6.55 -10.23 18.05
CA LYS A 111 7.83 -9.77 18.60
C LYS A 111 8.69 -9.06 17.54
N PRO A 112 8.18 -7.99 16.90
CA PRO A 112 8.93 -7.31 15.85
C PRO A 112 10.25 -6.76 16.40
N SER A 113 11.33 -6.99 15.67
CA SER A 113 12.67 -6.58 16.08
C SER A 113 12.90 -5.09 15.82
N LEU A 114 12.92 -4.28 16.88
CA LEU A 114 13.26 -2.85 16.75
C LEU A 114 14.71 -2.64 16.31
N LYS A 115 15.62 -3.57 16.62
CA LYS A 115 17.00 -3.56 16.11
C LYS A 115 17.02 -3.67 14.58
N LEU A 116 16.20 -4.58 14.03
CA LEU A 116 16.07 -4.74 12.58
C LEU A 116 15.47 -3.48 11.95
N LEU A 117 14.36 -2.97 12.51
CA LEU A 117 13.72 -1.74 12.02
C LEU A 117 14.71 -0.57 11.99
N SER A 118 15.45 -0.37 13.08
CA SER A 118 16.45 0.71 13.18
C SER A 118 17.61 0.52 12.21
N SER A 119 17.95 -0.72 11.83
CA SER A 119 19.05 -1.02 10.91
C SER A 119 18.77 -0.66 9.44
N PHE A 120 17.49 -0.55 9.06
CA PHE A 120 17.13 -0.13 7.71
C PHE A 120 17.62 1.29 7.45
N LYS A 121 18.19 1.50 6.26
CA LYS A 121 18.67 2.80 5.79
C LYS A 121 17.60 3.49 4.95
N GLU A 122 17.63 4.81 4.93
CA GLU A 122 16.72 5.58 4.10
C GLU A 122 17.05 5.33 2.62
N PRO A 123 16.04 5.08 1.76
CA PRO A 123 16.29 4.96 0.34
C PRO A 123 16.74 6.32 -0.22
N THR A 124 17.75 6.30 -1.08
CA THR A 124 18.37 7.49 -1.68
C THR A 124 18.47 7.31 -3.18
N LEU A 125 18.46 8.42 -3.92
CA LEU A 125 18.70 8.42 -5.35
C LEU A 125 20.20 8.47 -5.61
N THR A 126 20.64 7.71 -6.60
CA THR A 126 21.94 7.91 -7.24
C THR A 126 21.98 9.26 -7.96
N GLN A 127 23.18 9.73 -8.30
CA GLN A 127 23.32 11.01 -9.01
C GLN A 127 22.62 11.00 -10.38
N GLU A 128 22.65 9.88 -11.08
CA GLU A 128 22.00 9.72 -12.38
C GLU A 128 20.46 9.74 -12.25
N GLU A 129 19.90 9.00 -11.29
CA GLU A 129 18.47 9.02 -11.01
C GLU A 129 18.01 10.43 -10.60
N LYS A 130 18.82 11.13 -9.80
CA LYS A 130 18.57 12.51 -9.42
C LYS A 130 18.60 13.46 -10.61
N ASN A 131 19.60 13.36 -11.49
CA ASN A 131 19.67 14.16 -12.70
C ASN A 131 18.45 13.93 -13.60
N PHE A 132 18.05 12.68 -13.79
CA PHE A 132 16.84 12.36 -14.56
C PHE A 132 15.59 13.00 -13.94
N LEU A 133 15.46 12.93 -12.61
CA LEU A 133 14.35 13.56 -11.90
C LEU A 133 14.37 15.10 -12.00
N ASP A 134 15.54 15.73 -11.87
CA ASP A 134 15.71 17.17 -11.80
C ASP A 134 15.81 17.85 -13.19
N GLU A 135 16.07 17.07 -14.24
CA GLU A 135 16.22 17.55 -15.63
C GLU A 135 15.13 16.96 -16.54
N ASP A 136 15.20 15.67 -16.88
CA ASP A 136 14.29 15.05 -17.87
C ASP A 136 12.82 15.07 -17.41
N VAL A 137 12.55 14.74 -16.15
CA VAL A 137 11.17 14.76 -15.61
C VAL A 137 10.65 16.20 -15.49
N GLU A 138 11.52 17.16 -15.18
CA GLU A 138 11.13 18.58 -15.19
C GLU A 138 10.79 19.09 -16.57
N GLU A 139 11.64 18.74 -17.56
CA GLU A 139 11.40 19.08 -18.95
C GLU A 139 10.07 18.48 -19.40
N LEU A 140 9.83 17.17 -19.17
CA LEU A 140 8.57 16.51 -19.51
C LEU A 140 7.35 17.27 -18.96
N CYS A 141 7.35 17.61 -17.68
CA CYS A 141 6.22 18.31 -17.06
C CYS A 141 6.06 19.75 -17.58
N SER A 142 7.14 20.38 -18.04
CA SER A 142 7.09 21.74 -18.59
C SER A 142 6.54 21.83 -20.02
N LEU A 143 6.53 20.72 -20.78
CA LEU A 143 6.13 20.71 -22.19
C LEU A 143 4.61 20.92 -22.40
N PHE A 144 3.79 20.64 -21.40
CA PHE A 144 2.33 20.64 -21.55
C PHE A 144 1.62 20.90 -20.23
N THR A 145 0.33 21.25 -20.29
CA THR A 145 -0.55 21.33 -19.11
C THR A 145 -1.55 20.19 -19.08
N GLU A 146 -2.08 19.88 -17.89
CA GLU A 146 -3.21 18.95 -17.75
C GLU A 146 -4.44 19.39 -18.59
N TRP A 147 -4.61 20.69 -18.88
CA TRP A 147 -5.67 21.16 -19.78
C TRP A 147 -5.39 20.83 -21.25
N ASP A 148 -4.13 20.84 -21.69
CA ASP A 148 -3.77 20.46 -23.05
C ASP A 148 -4.10 19.00 -23.33
N THR A 149 -3.81 18.10 -22.38
CA THR A 149 -4.14 16.67 -22.55
C THR A 149 -5.65 16.45 -22.71
N PHE A 150 -6.45 17.23 -22.02
CA PHE A 150 -7.91 17.18 -22.14
C PHE A 150 -8.41 17.66 -23.50
N LYS A 151 -7.92 18.81 -23.99
CA LYS A 151 -8.26 19.33 -25.32
C LYS A 151 -7.91 18.31 -26.42
N HIS A 152 -6.71 17.72 -26.33
CA HIS A 152 -6.25 16.72 -27.28
C HIS A 152 -6.90 15.34 -27.10
N ARG A 153 -7.56 15.11 -25.96
CA ARG A 153 -8.03 13.79 -25.50
C ARG A 153 -6.92 12.73 -25.47
N ASP A 154 -5.67 13.15 -25.38
CA ASP A 154 -4.45 12.35 -25.33
C ASP A 154 -3.28 13.28 -24.96
N LEU A 155 -2.08 12.75 -24.77
CA LEU A 155 -0.86 13.56 -24.76
C LEU A 155 -0.61 14.15 -26.16
N PRO A 156 -0.17 15.41 -26.27
CA PRO A 156 0.30 15.97 -27.52
C PRO A 156 1.42 15.11 -28.15
N ALA A 157 1.47 15.03 -29.49
CA ALA A 157 2.42 14.15 -30.20
C ALA A 157 3.90 14.40 -29.82
N HIS A 158 4.30 15.67 -29.65
CA HIS A 158 5.66 16.01 -29.24
C HIS A 158 6.00 15.53 -27.81
N VAL A 159 5.01 15.47 -26.92
CA VAL A 159 5.17 14.90 -25.56
C VAL A 159 5.37 13.39 -25.65
N TRP A 160 4.61 12.71 -26.51
CA TRP A 160 4.81 11.29 -26.79
C TRP A 160 6.22 11.00 -27.33
N SER A 161 6.71 11.80 -28.28
CA SER A 161 8.08 11.68 -28.80
C SER A 161 9.10 11.84 -27.67
N PHE A 162 8.95 12.89 -26.85
CA PHE A 162 9.85 13.13 -25.72
C PHE A 162 9.89 11.96 -24.72
N ILE A 163 8.73 11.42 -24.35
CA ILE A 163 8.63 10.25 -23.45
C ILE A 163 9.43 9.07 -24.00
N ARG A 164 9.33 8.80 -25.30
CA ARG A 164 10.04 7.68 -25.96
C ARG A 164 11.54 7.96 -26.03
N GLU A 165 11.94 9.10 -26.57
CA GLU A 165 13.34 9.47 -26.82
C GLU A 165 14.17 9.58 -25.53
N ARG A 166 13.56 10.05 -24.43
CA ARG A 166 14.25 10.18 -23.14
C ARG A 166 14.24 8.89 -22.32
N GLY A 167 13.57 7.83 -22.78
CA GLY A 167 13.58 6.51 -22.14
C GLY A 167 12.64 6.39 -20.94
N PHE A 168 11.54 7.14 -20.91
CA PHE A 168 10.53 7.02 -19.84
C PHE A 168 9.77 5.68 -19.88
N LEU A 169 9.75 4.98 -21.03
CA LEU A 169 9.08 3.68 -21.15
C LEU A 169 9.96 2.50 -20.68
N GLY A 170 11.24 2.75 -20.36
CA GLY A 170 12.23 1.75 -19.97
C GLY A 170 13.01 2.12 -18.71
N ILE A 171 12.35 2.72 -17.71
CA ILE A 171 12.92 3.12 -16.43
C ILE A 171 13.49 1.90 -15.69
N ALA A 172 12.72 0.81 -15.63
CA ALA A 172 13.11 -0.42 -14.92
C ALA A 172 13.97 -1.38 -15.77
N ILE A 173 14.03 -1.17 -17.10
CA ILE A 173 14.76 -2.07 -18.00
C ILE A 173 16.28 -1.94 -17.73
N PRO A 174 17.03 -3.05 -17.59
CA PRO A 174 18.48 -3.01 -17.36
C PRO A 174 19.23 -2.24 -18.46
N LYS A 175 20.33 -1.59 -18.06
CA LYS A 175 21.16 -0.76 -18.96
C LYS A 175 21.77 -1.52 -20.13
N GLU A 176 22.05 -2.82 -19.96
CA GLU A 176 22.56 -3.68 -21.03
C GLU A 176 21.58 -3.81 -22.22
N PHE A 177 20.29 -3.60 -21.97
CA PHE A 177 19.25 -3.52 -23.00
C PHE A 177 18.92 -2.06 -23.37
N GLY A 178 19.73 -1.07 -22.97
CA GLY A 178 19.48 0.35 -23.28
C GLY A 178 18.39 1.03 -22.43
N GLY A 179 17.89 0.37 -21.37
CA GLY A 179 17.02 0.99 -20.38
C GLY A 179 17.80 1.85 -19.37
N LYS A 180 17.08 2.42 -18.40
CA LYS A 180 17.70 3.25 -17.34
C LYS A 180 18.26 2.42 -16.18
N GLY A 181 17.68 1.25 -15.91
CA GLY A 181 18.06 0.39 -14.79
C GLY A 181 17.91 1.07 -13.42
N PHE A 182 16.91 1.94 -13.28
CA PHE A 182 16.68 2.72 -12.06
C PHE A 182 16.05 1.87 -10.96
N SER A 183 16.35 2.25 -9.72
CA SER A 183 15.82 1.59 -8.53
C SER A 183 14.29 1.74 -8.41
N PRO A 184 13.61 0.81 -7.72
CA PRO A 184 12.20 0.98 -7.36
C PRO A 184 11.90 2.31 -6.66
N TYR A 185 12.83 2.81 -5.84
CA TYR A 185 12.69 4.12 -5.20
C TYR A 185 12.68 5.27 -6.21
N ALA A 186 13.62 5.28 -7.16
CA ALA A 186 13.68 6.27 -8.24
C ALA A 186 12.42 6.23 -9.10
N HIS A 187 11.97 5.04 -9.49
CA HIS A 187 10.72 4.86 -10.23
C HIS A 187 9.55 5.52 -9.48
N GLY A 188 9.38 5.24 -8.17
CA GLY A 188 8.30 5.84 -7.39
C GLY A 188 8.35 7.36 -7.28
N VAL A 189 9.53 7.97 -7.07
CA VAL A 189 9.62 9.45 -7.00
C VAL A 189 9.40 10.13 -8.35
N ILE A 190 9.80 9.50 -9.46
CA ILE A 190 9.50 9.96 -10.82
C ILE A 190 7.97 9.99 -11.03
N LEU A 191 7.27 8.92 -10.66
CA LEU A 191 5.81 8.87 -10.75
C LEU A 191 5.12 9.90 -9.85
N GLN A 192 5.62 10.12 -8.62
CA GLN A 192 5.10 11.18 -7.74
C GLN A 192 5.18 12.56 -8.41
N LYS A 193 6.31 12.86 -9.08
CA LYS A 193 6.54 14.13 -9.74
C LYS A 193 5.57 14.34 -10.92
N ILE A 194 5.48 13.36 -11.82
CA ILE A 194 4.58 13.44 -12.98
C ILE A 194 3.11 13.49 -12.52
N SER A 195 2.70 12.67 -11.54
CA SER A 195 1.31 12.64 -11.05
C SER A 195 0.88 13.88 -10.27
N SER A 196 1.84 14.68 -9.78
CA SER A 196 1.56 16.00 -9.19
C SER A 196 1.23 17.07 -10.24
N HIS A 197 1.41 16.76 -11.53
CA HIS A 197 1.14 17.65 -12.65
C HIS A 197 0.06 17.11 -13.58
N CYS A 198 0.21 15.87 -14.06
CA CYS A 198 -0.68 15.28 -15.06
C CYS A 198 -0.98 13.81 -14.82
N CYS A 199 -2.27 13.49 -14.77
CA CYS A 199 -2.70 12.12 -14.48
C CYS A 199 -2.61 11.20 -15.71
N ALA A 200 -2.80 11.72 -16.93
CA ALA A 200 -2.65 10.91 -18.13
C ALA A 200 -1.18 10.55 -18.38
N ALA A 201 -0.26 11.51 -18.26
CA ALA A 201 1.16 11.30 -18.51
C ALA A 201 1.76 10.27 -17.54
N VAL A 202 1.43 10.37 -16.24
CA VAL A 202 1.93 9.39 -15.28
C VAL A 202 1.44 7.98 -15.59
N ILE A 203 0.19 7.78 -16.06
CA ILE A 203 -0.31 6.46 -16.42
C ILE A 203 0.42 5.88 -17.65
N HIS A 204 0.68 6.71 -18.67
CA HIS A 204 1.43 6.28 -19.86
C HIS A 204 2.89 5.92 -19.56
N VAL A 205 3.51 6.57 -18.57
CA VAL A 205 4.87 6.22 -18.09
C VAL A 205 4.82 5.01 -17.14
N MET A 206 3.83 4.94 -16.27
CA MET A 206 3.70 3.91 -15.23
C MET A 206 3.49 2.51 -15.82
N VAL A 207 2.56 2.37 -16.77
CA VAL A 207 2.13 1.04 -17.26
C VAL A 207 3.28 0.25 -17.88
N PRO A 208 4.10 0.83 -18.79
CA PRO A 208 5.25 0.12 -19.38
C PRO A 208 6.33 -0.30 -18.37
N ASN A 209 6.40 0.36 -17.21
CA ASN A 209 7.37 0.09 -16.15
C ASN A 209 6.77 -0.70 -14.97
N SER A 210 5.58 -1.25 -15.12
CA SER A 210 4.89 -2.05 -14.10
C SER A 210 4.64 -3.47 -14.62
N LEU A 211 3.52 -4.11 -14.24
CA LEU A 211 3.11 -5.38 -14.82
C LEU A 211 2.95 -5.22 -16.34
N GLY A 212 3.89 -5.78 -17.09
CA GLY A 212 3.91 -5.69 -18.54
C GLY A 212 4.97 -6.58 -19.21
N PRO A 213 5.05 -6.56 -20.54
CA PRO A 213 6.01 -7.33 -21.32
C PRO A 213 7.46 -7.19 -20.84
N ALA A 214 7.92 -5.98 -20.49
CA ALA A 214 9.30 -5.75 -20.05
C ALA A 214 9.63 -6.55 -18.77
N GLU A 215 8.82 -6.41 -17.72
CA GLU A 215 9.04 -7.08 -16.44
C GLU A 215 9.01 -8.61 -16.59
N LEU A 216 8.07 -9.14 -17.39
CA LEU A 216 7.95 -10.57 -17.64
C LEU A 216 9.13 -11.11 -18.44
N LEU A 217 9.62 -10.36 -19.44
CA LEU A 217 10.79 -10.73 -20.23
C LEU A 217 12.08 -10.73 -19.42
N ILE A 218 12.26 -9.74 -18.54
CA ILE A 218 13.43 -9.66 -17.65
C ILE A 218 13.51 -10.91 -16.77
N ASN A 219 12.37 -11.33 -16.19
CA ASN A 219 12.34 -12.41 -15.22
C ASN A 219 12.22 -13.81 -15.84
N TYR A 220 11.53 -13.94 -16.98
CA TYR A 220 11.13 -15.24 -17.53
C TYR A 220 11.35 -15.39 -19.03
N GLY A 221 11.74 -14.35 -19.77
CA GLY A 221 11.95 -14.43 -21.20
C GLY A 221 13.10 -15.38 -21.58
N THR A 222 13.07 -15.95 -22.78
CA THR A 222 14.28 -16.61 -23.33
C THR A 222 15.34 -15.57 -23.68
N GLU A 223 16.56 -16.01 -23.96
CA GLU A 223 17.63 -15.10 -24.40
C GLU A 223 17.25 -14.37 -25.70
N GLU A 224 16.66 -15.08 -26.66
CA GLU A 224 16.19 -14.53 -27.92
C GLU A 224 15.09 -13.49 -27.71
N GLN A 225 14.12 -13.78 -26.83
CA GLN A 225 13.04 -12.84 -26.50
C GLN A 225 13.59 -11.58 -25.81
N ARG A 226 14.49 -11.72 -24.85
CA ARG A 226 15.12 -10.59 -24.16
C ARG A 226 15.89 -9.70 -25.14
N ASN A 227 16.76 -10.31 -25.96
CA ASN A 227 17.57 -9.61 -26.95
C ASN A 227 16.72 -8.91 -28.01
N LYS A 228 15.62 -9.53 -28.44
CA LYS A 228 14.70 -8.97 -29.43
C LYS A 228 13.89 -7.80 -28.87
N TYR A 229 13.27 -7.94 -27.69
CA TYR A 229 12.22 -7.02 -27.25
C TYR A 229 12.66 -5.98 -26.23
N LEU A 230 13.58 -6.29 -25.29
CA LEU A 230 13.89 -5.37 -24.19
C LEU A 230 14.53 -4.07 -24.69
N SER A 231 15.40 -4.14 -25.69
CA SER A 231 16.02 -2.97 -26.32
C SER A 231 15.01 -2.09 -27.04
N ARG A 232 14.06 -2.70 -27.75
CA ARG A 232 13.00 -1.99 -28.47
C ARG A 232 12.00 -1.34 -27.52
N LEU A 233 11.70 -1.99 -26.40
CA LEU A 233 10.85 -1.44 -25.32
C LEU A 233 11.54 -0.26 -24.65
N ALA A 234 12.83 -0.38 -24.33
CA ALA A 234 13.60 0.70 -23.70
C ALA A 234 13.67 1.97 -24.56
N GLN A 235 13.79 1.81 -25.88
CA GLN A 235 13.83 2.89 -26.86
C GLN A 235 12.45 3.45 -27.21
N GLY A 236 11.36 2.85 -26.69
CA GLY A 236 9.99 3.22 -27.02
C GLY A 236 9.59 2.96 -28.49
N ILE A 237 10.33 2.10 -29.18
CA ILE A 237 9.95 1.57 -30.51
C ILE A 237 8.72 0.70 -30.34
N GLU A 238 8.75 -0.19 -29.34
CA GLU A 238 7.57 -0.96 -28.94
C GLU A 238 6.80 -0.22 -27.85
N VAL A 239 5.48 -0.11 -28.03
CA VAL A 239 4.55 0.38 -27.02
C VAL A 239 3.84 -0.82 -26.39
N PRO A 240 4.16 -1.17 -25.13
CA PRO A 240 3.59 -2.36 -24.53
C PRO A 240 2.18 -2.13 -23.98
N ALA A 241 1.35 -3.17 -24.01
CA ALA A 241 0.14 -3.30 -23.22
C ALA A 241 0.06 -4.70 -22.59
N PHE A 242 -0.71 -4.85 -21.51
CA PHE A 242 -0.91 -6.14 -20.86
C PHE A 242 -2.39 -6.52 -20.77
N ALA A 243 -2.76 -7.61 -21.45
CA ALA A 243 -4.11 -8.09 -21.62
C ALA A 243 -4.41 -9.29 -20.72
N LEU A 244 -4.85 -9.00 -19.50
CA LEU A 244 -5.30 -9.98 -18.53
C LEU A 244 -6.82 -10.04 -18.45
N THR A 245 -7.47 -8.91 -18.21
CA THR A 245 -8.92 -8.81 -17.95
C THR A 245 -9.76 -9.14 -19.18
N SER A 246 -10.74 -10.03 -19.00
CA SER A 246 -11.78 -10.32 -19.99
C SER A 246 -13.13 -9.71 -19.55
N PRO A 247 -14.15 -9.64 -20.42
CA PRO A 247 -15.49 -9.23 -20.03
C PRO A 247 -16.08 -10.05 -18.86
N GLU A 248 -15.74 -11.32 -18.76
CA GLU A 248 -16.24 -12.30 -17.77
C GLU A 248 -15.35 -12.40 -16.53
N ALA A 249 -14.08 -11.99 -16.60
CA ALA A 249 -13.09 -12.18 -15.54
C ALA A 249 -12.23 -10.93 -15.29
N GLY A 250 -12.38 -10.36 -14.09
CA GLY A 250 -11.55 -9.27 -13.55
C GLY A 250 -10.85 -9.67 -12.26
N SER A 251 -11.53 -9.50 -11.13
CA SER A 251 -11.03 -9.87 -9.80
C SER A 251 -10.64 -11.36 -9.67
N ASP A 252 -11.40 -12.25 -10.31
CA ASP A 252 -11.07 -13.67 -10.43
C ASP A 252 -10.29 -13.94 -11.73
N ALA A 253 -9.06 -13.43 -11.77
CA ALA A 253 -8.19 -13.54 -12.94
C ALA A 253 -7.80 -14.99 -13.28
N SER A 254 -7.95 -15.94 -12.35
CA SER A 254 -7.73 -17.37 -12.63
C SER A 254 -8.82 -17.99 -13.51
N SER A 255 -9.99 -17.36 -13.58
CA SER A 255 -11.16 -17.86 -14.30
C SER A 255 -11.32 -17.26 -15.70
N ILE A 256 -10.25 -16.67 -16.27
CA ILE A 256 -10.30 -16.14 -17.64
C ILE A 256 -10.80 -17.20 -18.65
N PRO A 257 -11.65 -16.82 -19.61
CA PRO A 257 -12.19 -17.72 -20.63
C PRO A 257 -11.29 -17.83 -21.86
N ASP A 258 -10.34 -16.90 -22.03
CA ASP A 258 -9.42 -16.86 -23.17
C ASP A 258 -8.54 -18.11 -23.19
N TYR A 259 -8.37 -18.70 -24.38
CA TYR A 259 -7.71 -20.00 -24.50
C TYR A 259 -6.85 -20.15 -25.76
N GLY A 260 -5.93 -21.10 -25.69
CA GLY A 260 -5.11 -21.57 -26.80
C GLY A 260 -5.14 -23.08 -26.91
N ILE A 261 -5.16 -23.60 -28.13
CA ILE A 261 -5.07 -25.03 -28.42
C ILE A 261 -3.77 -25.29 -29.18
N VAL A 262 -2.88 -26.08 -28.60
CA VAL A 262 -1.64 -26.53 -29.25
C VAL A 262 -2.00 -27.37 -30.47
N CYS A 263 -1.42 -27.04 -31.61
CA CYS A 263 -1.69 -27.72 -32.87
C CYS A 263 -0.53 -27.53 -33.86
N ARG A 264 -0.53 -28.31 -34.94
CA ARG A 264 0.30 -28.04 -36.12
C ARG A 264 -0.37 -26.99 -37.01
N GLY A 265 0.43 -26.12 -37.61
CA GLY A 265 -0.04 -25.13 -38.56
C GLY A 265 1.12 -24.48 -39.30
N GLU A 266 0.79 -23.71 -40.33
CA GLU A 266 1.77 -23.03 -41.16
C GLU A 266 2.14 -21.67 -40.55
N TRP A 267 3.44 -21.40 -40.43
CA TRP A 267 3.98 -20.10 -40.05
C TRP A 267 5.17 -19.77 -40.95
N GLU A 268 5.17 -18.60 -41.57
CA GLU A 268 6.25 -18.17 -42.49
C GLU A 268 6.57 -19.19 -43.61
N GLY A 269 5.57 -19.96 -44.06
CA GLY A 269 5.71 -20.97 -45.12
C GLY A 269 6.21 -22.33 -44.65
N GLU A 270 6.40 -22.54 -43.34
CA GLU A 270 6.81 -23.82 -42.76
C GLU A 270 5.72 -24.37 -41.82
N GLU A 271 5.51 -25.70 -41.86
CA GLU A 271 4.64 -26.37 -40.89
C GLU A 271 5.38 -26.53 -39.55
N ILE A 272 4.84 -25.90 -38.50
CA ILE A 272 5.42 -25.92 -37.16
C ILE A 272 4.39 -26.33 -36.10
N ILE A 273 4.86 -26.65 -34.90
CA ILE A 273 4.00 -26.76 -33.72
C ILE A 273 3.80 -25.35 -33.15
N GLY A 274 2.55 -24.93 -33.09
CA GLY A 274 2.11 -23.64 -32.58
C GLY A 274 0.88 -23.78 -31.70
N MET A 275 0.09 -22.71 -31.63
CA MET A 275 -1.21 -22.72 -30.95
C MET A 275 -2.21 -21.83 -31.69
N ARG A 276 -3.48 -22.23 -31.67
CA ARG A 276 -4.62 -21.41 -32.11
C ARG A 276 -5.22 -20.70 -30.92
N LEU A 277 -5.11 -19.38 -30.89
CA LEU A 277 -5.57 -18.52 -29.81
C LEU A 277 -6.92 -17.89 -30.12
N THR A 278 -7.79 -17.86 -29.11
CA THR A 278 -9.02 -17.08 -29.12
C THR A 278 -9.11 -16.29 -27.82
N TRP A 279 -9.27 -14.97 -27.92
CA TRP A 279 -9.38 -14.10 -26.76
C TRP A 279 -10.30 -12.90 -27.01
N ASN A 280 -10.83 -12.35 -25.93
CA ASN A 280 -11.55 -11.10 -25.90
C ASN A 280 -11.22 -10.35 -24.60
N LYS A 281 -10.45 -9.27 -24.72
CA LYS A 281 -9.88 -8.56 -23.57
C LYS A 281 -10.47 -7.17 -23.47
N ARG A 282 -10.66 -6.71 -22.23
CA ARG A 282 -11.34 -5.45 -21.91
C ARG A 282 -10.54 -4.62 -20.92
N TYR A 283 -10.64 -3.30 -21.05
CA TYR A 283 -9.99 -2.31 -20.18
C TYR A 283 -8.46 -2.33 -20.26
N ILE A 284 -7.90 -2.63 -21.43
CA ILE A 284 -6.46 -2.73 -21.60
C ILE A 284 -5.88 -1.33 -21.78
N THR A 285 -5.18 -0.85 -20.75
CA THR A 285 -4.42 0.39 -20.80
C THR A 285 -3.29 0.27 -21.82
N MET A 286 -3.04 1.33 -22.58
CA MET A 286 -2.18 1.36 -23.78
C MET A 286 -2.72 0.54 -24.96
N GLY A 287 -3.75 -0.29 -24.79
CA GLY A 287 -4.26 -1.21 -25.83
C GLY A 287 -4.55 -0.56 -27.20
N PRO A 288 -5.19 0.62 -27.29
CA PRO A 288 -5.48 1.26 -28.58
C PRO A 288 -4.24 1.66 -29.39
N ILE A 289 -3.07 1.79 -28.75
CA ILE A 289 -1.82 2.28 -29.37
C ILE A 289 -0.67 1.30 -29.17
N CYS A 290 -0.92 0.11 -28.62
CA CYS A 290 0.16 -0.83 -28.38
C CYS A 290 0.66 -1.43 -29.70
N THR A 291 1.95 -1.72 -29.74
CA THR A 291 2.59 -2.49 -30.81
C THR A 291 2.96 -3.90 -30.34
N LEU A 292 3.05 -4.08 -29.01
CA LEU A 292 3.41 -5.34 -28.36
C LEU A 292 2.42 -5.65 -27.24
N LEU A 293 1.72 -6.78 -27.37
CA LEU A 293 0.70 -7.22 -26.43
C LEU A 293 1.22 -8.38 -25.57
N GLY A 294 1.33 -8.17 -24.26
CA GLY A 294 1.40 -9.29 -23.32
C GLY A 294 0.01 -9.87 -23.12
N LEU A 295 -0.18 -11.17 -23.33
CA LEU A 295 -1.49 -11.84 -23.27
C LEU A 295 -1.46 -12.99 -22.27
N ALA A 296 -2.44 -13.04 -21.36
CA ALA A 296 -2.68 -14.20 -20.50
C ALA A 296 -3.91 -15.00 -20.97
N PHE A 297 -3.78 -16.31 -21.08
CA PHE A 297 -4.83 -17.24 -21.56
C PHE A 297 -4.61 -18.64 -20.98
N LYS A 298 -5.60 -19.54 -21.07
CA LYS A 298 -5.46 -20.96 -20.70
C LYS A 298 -4.99 -21.79 -21.89
N LEU A 299 -3.93 -22.56 -21.72
CA LEU A 299 -3.40 -23.39 -22.80
C LEU A 299 -3.86 -24.85 -22.64
N TYR A 300 -4.25 -25.45 -23.78
CA TYR A 300 -4.65 -26.85 -23.88
C TYR A 300 -3.84 -27.56 -24.97
N ASP A 301 -3.46 -28.81 -24.72
CA ASP A 301 -2.74 -29.69 -25.66
C ASP A 301 -3.44 -31.05 -25.78
N PRO A 302 -4.59 -31.11 -26.49
CA PRO A 302 -5.40 -32.34 -26.60
C PRO A 302 -4.69 -33.46 -27.38
N ASP A 303 -3.72 -33.11 -28.23
CA ASP A 303 -2.98 -34.04 -29.08
C ASP A 303 -1.61 -34.43 -28.48
N HIS A 304 -1.31 -33.98 -27.26
CA HIS A 304 -0.06 -34.26 -26.55
C HIS A 304 1.20 -33.95 -27.35
N LEU A 305 1.20 -32.82 -28.07
CA LEU A 305 2.30 -32.42 -28.95
C LEU A 305 3.50 -31.85 -28.19
N ILE A 306 3.30 -31.33 -26.98
CA ILE A 306 4.36 -30.73 -26.15
C ILE A 306 4.47 -31.32 -24.75
N GLY A 307 3.58 -32.24 -24.36
CA GLY A 307 3.70 -33.01 -23.13
C GLY A 307 2.48 -33.88 -22.80
N ASP A 308 2.51 -34.50 -21.62
CA ASP A 308 1.52 -35.51 -21.21
C ASP A 308 0.20 -34.91 -20.64
N LYS A 309 0.04 -33.59 -20.61
CA LYS A 309 -1.11 -32.92 -19.99
C LYS A 309 -1.97 -32.21 -21.03
N GLU A 310 -3.26 -32.53 -21.05
CA GLU A 310 -4.24 -31.82 -21.89
C GLU A 310 -4.53 -30.40 -21.38
N ASP A 311 -4.83 -30.23 -20.08
CA ASP A 311 -4.96 -28.92 -19.45
C ASP A 311 -3.62 -28.49 -18.86
N ILE A 312 -2.95 -27.56 -19.54
CA ILE A 312 -1.63 -27.06 -19.16
C ILE A 312 -1.75 -25.94 -18.12
N GLY A 313 -2.85 -25.17 -18.18
CA GLY A 313 -3.11 -24.04 -17.29
C GLY A 313 -2.80 -22.67 -17.89
N ILE A 314 -2.75 -21.65 -17.05
CA ILE A 314 -2.58 -20.26 -17.49
C ILE A 314 -1.17 -20.05 -18.03
N THR A 315 -1.08 -19.50 -19.23
CA THR A 315 0.15 -19.20 -19.95
C THR A 315 0.18 -17.72 -20.34
N CYS A 316 1.37 -17.13 -20.35
CA CYS A 316 1.59 -15.76 -20.81
C CYS A 316 2.38 -15.77 -22.12
N ALA A 317 1.95 -14.99 -23.11
CA ALA A 317 2.64 -14.81 -24.38
C ALA A 317 2.87 -13.33 -24.69
N ILE A 318 3.81 -13.05 -25.59
CA ILE A 318 4.05 -11.72 -26.15
C ILE A 318 3.78 -11.76 -27.65
N ILE A 319 2.84 -10.93 -28.09
CA ILE A 319 2.26 -10.98 -29.42
C ILE A 319 2.36 -9.58 -30.06
N PRO A 320 2.98 -9.42 -31.24
CA PRO A 320 2.90 -8.18 -32.01
C PRO A 320 1.44 -7.88 -32.36
N SER A 321 1.00 -6.64 -32.11
CA SER A 321 -0.41 -6.27 -32.26
C SER A 321 -0.87 -6.09 -33.70
N ASP A 322 0.07 -6.03 -34.65
CA ASP A 322 -0.16 -5.86 -36.08
C ASP A 322 -0.34 -7.18 -36.84
N LEU A 323 -0.27 -8.33 -36.15
CA LEU A 323 -0.52 -9.62 -36.76
C LEU A 323 -1.94 -9.70 -37.36
N PRO A 324 -2.09 -10.19 -38.61
CA PRO A 324 -3.39 -10.37 -39.24
C PRO A 324 -4.31 -11.23 -38.37
N GLY A 325 -5.53 -10.76 -38.13
CA GLY A 325 -6.54 -11.43 -37.30
C GLY A 325 -6.68 -10.86 -35.89
N ILE A 326 -5.77 -9.98 -35.46
CA ILE A 326 -5.94 -9.17 -34.23
C ILE A 326 -6.82 -7.96 -34.53
N GLU A 327 -7.82 -7.75 -33.68
CA GLU A 327 -8.69 -6.57 -33.71
C GLU A 327 -8.39 -5.68 -32.48
N ILE A 328 -7.99 -4.43 -32.75
CA ILE A 328 -7.92 -3.38 -31.74
C ILE A 328 -9.27 -2.64 -31.74
N GLY A 329 -10.02 -2.77 -30.66
CA GLY A 329 -11.36 -2.21 -30.59
C GLY A 329 -11.39 -0.71 -30.28
N ARG A 330 -12.60 -0.17 -30.14
CA ARG A 330 -12.80 1.26 -29.88
C ARG A 330 -12.25 1.66 -28.51
N ARG A 331 -11.57 2.82 -28.47
CA ARG A 331 -11.07 3.43 -27.24
C ARG A 331 -12.17 3.68 -26.21
N HIS A 332 -11.91 3.28 -24.97
CA HIS A 332 -12.72 3.61 -23.80
C HIS A 332 -12.36 5.00 -23.24
N TYR A 333 -13.31 5.64 -22.56
CA TYR A 333 -13.12 6.93 -21.91
C TYR A 333 -13.45 6.85 -20.41
N PRO A 334 -12.46 6.50 -19.55
CA PRO A 334 -12.73 6.22 -18.14
C PRO A 334 -12.82 7.51 -17.32
N VAL A 335 -14.02 7.86 -16.82
CA VAL A 335 -14.24 8.99 -15.87
C VAL A 335 -13.48 10.28 -16.26
N ASP A 336 -13.63 10.68 -17.52
CA ASP A 336 -12.96 11.84 -18.13
C ASP A 336 -11.42 11.82 -18.11
N ALA A 337 -10.82 10.67 -17.82
CA ALA A 337 -9.40 10.43 -17.95
C ALA A 337 -9.02 10.18 -19.41
N VAL A 338 -8.01 10.91 -19.88
CA VAL A 338 -7.59 10.91 -21.29
C VAL A 338 -6.39 10.00 -21.57
N PHE A 339 -6.12 9.02 -20.70
CA PHE A 339 -5.13 7.98 -20.99
C PHE A 339 -5.67 6.96 -22.01
N GLN A 340 -4.78 6.27 -22.72
CA GLN A 340 -5.15 5.27 -23.71
C GLN A 340 -5.67 4.00 -23.03
N ASN A 341 -6.92 3.60 -23.34
CA ASN A 341 -7.54 2.39 -22.81
C ASN A 341 -8.52 1.82 -23.84
N GLY A 342 -8.53 0.52 -24.06
CA GLY A 342 -9.43 -0.10 -25.02
C GLY A 342 -9.41 -1.63 -24.98
N PRO A 343 -10.33 -2.28 -25.70
CA PRO A 343 -10.34 -3.73 -25.83
C PRO A 343 -9.46 -4.21 -26.99
N ASN A 344 -9.13 -5.49 -26.97
CA ASN A 344 -8.54 -6.20 -28.10
C ASN A 344 -9.03 -7.64 -28.14
N SER A 345 -9.04 -8.24 -29.33
CA SER A 345 -9.53 -9.60 -29.53
C SER A 345 -8.88 -10.27 -30.73
N ALA A 346 -8.88 -11.60 -30.72
CA ALA A 346 -8.71 -12.38 -31.94
C ALA A 346 -9.48 -13.69 -31.81
N LYS A 347 -9.76 -14.31 -32.95
CA LYS A 347 -10.44 -15.59 -33.02
C LYS A 347 -9.64 -16.53 -33.91
N ASP A 348 -9.31 -17.69 -33.36
CA ASP A 348 -8.60 -18.76 -34.07
C ASP A 348 -7.28 -18.31 -34.74
N LEU A 349 -6.52 -17.44 -34.06
CA LEU A 349 -5.24 -16.94 -34.53
C LEU A 349 -4.14 -17.97 -34.27
N PHE A 350 -3.54 -18.53 -35.33
CA PHE A 350 -2.39 -19.41 -35.20
C PHE A 350 -1.11 -18.61 -34.96
N ILE A 351 -0.36 -18.94 -33.90
CA ILE A 351 0.97 -18.39 -33.63
C ILE A 351 1.97 -19.47 -33.16
N PRO A 352 3.28 -19.27 -33.35
CA PRO A 352 4.30 -20.19 -32.85
C PRO A 352 4.32 -20.24 -31.31
N LEU A 353 4.73 -21.37 -30.74
CA LEU A 353 4.96 -21.48 -29.29
C LEU A 353 6.13 -20.63 -28.80
N SER A 354 7.02 -20.16 -29.68
CA SER A 354 8.11 -19.22 -29.34
C SER A 354 7.62 -17.85 -28.85
N PHE A 355 6.33 -17.56 -28.99
CA PHE A 355 5.69 -16.37 -28.44
C PHE A 355 5.34 -16.51 -26.96
N VAL A 356 5.27 -17.74 -26.43
CA VAL A 356 5.12 -17.98 -24.99
C VAL A 356 6.34 -17.41 -24.28
N ILE A 357 6.13 -16.61 -23.24
CA ILE A 357 7.22 -16.02 -22.46
C ILE A 357 8.02 -17.15 -21.80
N GLY A 358 9.31 -17.24 -22.13
CA GLY A 358 10.17 -18.33 -21.67
C GLY A 358 10.06 -19.63 -22.48
N GLY A 359 9.31 -19.61 -23.59
CA GLY A 359 9.17 -20.74 -24.50
C GLY A 359 8.33 -21.88 -23.95
N VAL A 360 8.48 -23.06 -24.57
CA VAL A 360 7.70 -24.27 -24.24
C VAL A 360 7.92 -24.69 -22.79
N ASP A 361 9.11 -24.47 -22.22
CA ASP A 361 9.44 -24.85 -20.84
C ASP A 361 8.61 -24.09 -19.79
N MET A 362 8.02 -22.94 -20.17
CA MET A 362 7.28 -22.06 -19.26
C MET A 362 5.76 -22.09 -19.49
N VAL A 363 5.26 -22.98 -20.35
CA VAL A 363 3.81 -23.18 -20.52
C VAL A 363 3.16 -23.57 -19.18
N GLY A 364 1.98 -23.02 -18.90
CA GLY A 364 1.26 -23.23 -17.64
C GLY A 364 1.82 -22.51 -16.42
N GLN A 365 2.97 -21.83 -16.54
CA GLN A 365 3.58 -21.05 -15.44
C GLN A 365 3.09 -19.59 -15.40
N GLY A 366 2.18 -19.19 -16.29
CA GLY A 366 1.72 -17.81 -16.42
C GLY A 366 1.06 -17.26 -15.14
N TRP A 367 0.31 -18.08 -14.40
CA TRP A 367 -0.29 -17.64 -13.14
C TRP A 367 0.76 -17.25 -12.09
N LYS A 368 1.82 -18.04 -11.97
CA LYS A 368 2.95 -17.73 -11.08
C LYS A 368 3.62 -16.42 -11.48
N MET A 369 3.90 -16.24 -12.78
CA MET A 369 4.48 -14.99 -13.30
C MET A 369 3.62 -13.77 -12.93
N LEU A 370 2.30 -13.86 -13.15
CA LEU A 370 1.35 -12.80 -12.82
C LEU A 370 1.35 -12.45 -11.33
N MET A 371 1.32 -13.47 -10.45
CA MET A 371 1.30 -13.23 -9.00
C MET A 371 2.60 -12.61 -8.48
N GLU A 372 3.75 -12.96 -9.06
CA GLU A 372 5.02 -12.35 -8.72
C GLU A 372 5.11 -10.89 -9.19
N SER A 373 4.70 -10.61 -10.43
CA SER A 373 4.82 -9.26 -11.03
C SER A 373 3.79 -8.24 -10.54
N LEU A 374 2.59 -8.66 -10.12
CA LEU A 374 1.59 -7.77 -9.51
C LEU A 374 2.09 -7.08 -8.23
N SER A 375 3.13 -7.62 -7.57
CA SER A 375 3.68 -7.02 -6.36
C SER A 375 4.34 -5.67 -6.64
N GLU A 376 5.00 -5.49 -7.80
CA GLU A 376 5.64 -4.22 -8.17
C GLU A 376 4.59 -3.15 -8.52
N GLY A 377 3.58 -3.50 -9.32
CA GLY A 377 2.45 -2.62 -9.64
C GLY A 377 1.73 -2.09 -8.39
N ARG A 378 1.50 -2.97 -7.41
CA ARG A 378 0.87 -2.64 -6.11
C ARG A 378 1.81 -1.93 -5.14
N GLY A 379 3.10 -2.20 -5.21
CA GLY A 379 4.10 -1.70 -4.28
C GLY A 379 4.71 -0.36 -4.66
N VAL A 380 4.83 -0.08 -5.96
CA VAL A 380 5.49 1.11 -6.54
C VAL A 380 4.48 1.97 -7.29
N SER A 381 3.92 1.44 -8.37
CA SER A 381 3.28 2.24 -9.41
C SER A 381 2.05 3.03 -8.95
N LEU A 382 0.98 2.34 -8.55
CA LEU A 382 -0.25 3.00 -8.11
C LEU A 382 -0.10 3.81 -6.82
N PRO A 383 0.57 3.31 -5.76
CA PRO A 383 0.75 4.09 -4.54
C PRO A 383 1.46 5.42 -4.77
N ASN A 384 2.49 5.46 -5.62
CA ASN A 384 3.24 6.67 -5.89
C ASN A 384 2.48 7.67 -6.74
N THR A 385 1.69 7.20 -7.70
CA THR A 385 0.73 8.04 -8.44
C THR A 385 -0.30 8.66 -7.49
N ALA A 386 -0.85 7.87 -6.58
CA ALA A 386 -1.80 8.35 -5.57
C ALA A 386 -1.18 9.35 -4.57
N LEU A 387 0.07 9.12 -4.18
CA LEU A 387 0.83 10.01 -3.30
C LEU A 387 1.14 11.35 -3.98
N GLY A 388 1.60 11.37 -5.23
CA GLY A 388 1.88 12.60 -5.94
C GLY A 388 0.64 13.47 -6.15
N SER A 389 -0.49 12.88 -6.53
CA SER A 389 -1.77 13.62 -6.59
C SER A 389 -2.27 14.09 -5.21
N SER A 390 -1.98 13.35 -4.13
CA SER A 390 -2.32 13.80 -2.77
C SER A 390 -1.44 14.96 -2.30
N LYS A 391 -0.16 14.96 -2.68
CA LYS A 391 0.75 16.09 -2.46
C LYS A 391 0.27 17.34 -3.23
N LEU A 392 -0.20 17.19 -4.47
CA LEU A 392 -0.88 18.27 -5.22
C LEU A 392 -2.10 18.81 -4.47
N GLY A 393 -2.96 17.93 -3.96
CA GLY A 393 -4.11 18.31 -3.14
C GLY A 393 -3.71 19.10 -1.90
N LEU A 394 -2.72 18.64 -1.14
CA LEU A 394 -2.21 19.33 0.05
C LEU A 394 -1.54 20.67 -0.29
N PHE A 395 -0.66 20.69 -1.29
CA PHE A 395 0.06 21.89 -1.72
C PHE A 395 -0.90 23.01 -2.09
N SER A 396 -1.80 22.72 -3.02
CA SER A 396 -2.71 23.72 -3.57
C SER A 396 -3.74 24.16 -2.53
N THR A 397 -4.27 23.25 -1.72
CA THR A 397 -5.29 23.58 -0.72
C THR A 397 -4.72 24.41 0.42
N THR A 398 -3.54 24.09 0.92
CA THR A 398 -2.91 24.90 1.99
C THR A 398 -2.55 26.29 1.51
N ALA A 399 -2.04 26.41 0.28
CA ALA A 399 -1.75 27.70 -0.33
C ALA A 399 -3.03 28.52 -0.57
N TYR A 400 -4.05 27.89 -1.16
CA TYR A 400 -5.33 28.53 -1.44
C TYR A 400 -6.03 28.95 -0.15
N ALA A 401 -5.97 28.14 0.91
CA ALA A 401 -6.60 28.47 2.19
C ALA A 401 -5.97 29.70 2.86
N PHE A 402 -4.66 29.92 2.67
CA PHE A 402 -3.99 31.11 3.19
C PHE A 402 -4.23 32.36 2.34
N VAL A 403 -4.37 32.19 1.02
CA VAL A 403 -4.63 33.30 0.07
C VAL A 403 -6.10 33.72 0.10
N ARG A 404 -7.03 32.77 0.03
CA ARG A 404 -8.48 33.01 -0.06
C ARG A 404 -9.00 33.66 1.22
N ARG A 405 -9.77 34.73 1.06
CA ARG A 405 -10.42 35.43 2.18
C ARG A 405 -11.94 35.25 2.16
N GLN A 406 -12.50 35.00 3.34
CA GLN A 406 -13.94 35.11 3.63
C GLN A 406 -14.11 35.67 5.04
N PHE A 407 -15.21 36.38 5.29
CA PHE A 407 -15.46 37.04 6.59
C PHE A 407 -14.25 37.88 7.04
N SER A 408 -13.63 38.59 6.10
CA SER A 408 -12.45 39.43 6.31
C SER A 408 -11.18 38.70 6.80
N SER A 409 -11.11 37.38 6.76
CA SER A 409 -9.94 36.60 7.21
C SER A 409 -9.50 35.59 6.16
N PRO A 410 -8.20 35.26 6.05
CA PRO A 410 -7.77 34.04 5.37
C PRO A 410 -8.54 32.83 5.89
N ILE A 411 -8.99 31.96 4.99
CA ILE A 411 -9.87 30.85 5.38
C ILE A 411 -9.15 29.78 6.21
N CYS A 412 -7.81 29.70 6.14
CA CYS A 412 -6.99 28.82 6.96
C CYS A 412 -7.06 29.09 8.47
N PHE A 413 -7.62 30.23 8.90
CA PHE A 413 -7.80 30.54 10.33
C PHE A 413 -9.13 30.05 10.90
N PHE A 414 -10.03 29.51 10.07
CA PHE A 414 -11.27 28.90 10.55
C PHE A 414 -11.02 27.45 10.94
N GLU A 415 -11.41 27.05 12.15
CA GLU A 415 -11.19 25.68 12.65
C GLU A 415 -11.79 24.62 11.73
N GLY A 416 -12.95 24.89 11.12
CA GLY A 416 -13.58 24.00 10.14
C GLY A 416 -12.71 23.72 8.91
N VAL A 417 -11.76 24.60 8.56
CA VAL A 417 -10.76 24.42 7.50
C VAL A 417 -9.46 23.81 8.05
N GLN A 418 -9.07 24.18 9.28
CA GLN A 418 -7.85 23.66 9.90
C GLN A 418 -7.90 22.16 10.18
N LEU A 419 -9.06 21.63 10.60
CA LEU A 419 -9.19 20.20 10.93
C LEU A 419 -9.00 19.28 9.69
N PRO A 420 -9.63 19.55 8.52
CA PRO A 420 -9.31 18.81 7.30
C PRO A 420 -7.87 19.03 6.82
N ILE A 421 -7.30 20.23 6.90
CA ILE A 421 -5.89 20.47 6.53
C ILE A 421 -4.93 19.61 7.37
N ALA A 422 -5.17 19.53 8.68
CA ALA A 422 -4.37 18.68 9.57
C ALA A 422 -4.44 17.20 9.17
N ARG A 423 -5.66 16.73 8.84
CA ARG A 423 -5.88 15.36 8.34
C ARG A 423 -5.16 15.12 7.01
N MET A 424 -5.29 16.03 6.04
CA MET A 424 -4.61 15.93 4.75
C MET A 424 -3.09 15.82 4.93
N THR A 425 -2.53 16.67 5.80
CA THR A 425 -1.09 16.71 6.09
C THR A 425 -0.61 15.38 6.69
N ALA A 426 -1.30 14.88 7.70
CA ALA A 426 -0.94 13.61 8.33
C ALA A 426 -1.13 12.42 7.39
N PHE A 427 -2.16 12.42 6.54
CA PHE A 427 -2.37 11.34 5.57
C PHE A 427 -1.25 11.29 4.55
N VAL A 428 -0.85 12.44 3.98
CA VAL A 428 0.32 12.50 3.09
C VAL A 428 1.58 12.00 3.81
N TYR A 429 1.77 12.37 5.08
CA TYR A 429 2.91 11.88 5.87
C TYR A 429 2.89 10.36 6.05
N ILE A 430 1.73 9.77 6.39
CA ILE A 430 1.54 8.32 6.56
C ILE A 430 1.76 7.58 5.24
N MET A 431 1.17 8.07 4.14
CA MET A 431 1.30 7.49 2.81
C MET A 431 2.77 7.40 2.39
N GLU A 432 3.52 8.49 2.57
CA GLU A 432 4.94 8.52 2.24
C GLU A 432 5.79 7.69 3.21
N SER A 433 5.44 7.63 4.50
CA SER A 433 6.06 6.69 5.45
C SER A 433 5.94 5.24 4.99
N MET A 434 4.74 4.82 4.58
CA MET A 434 4.48 3.48 4.07
C MET A 434 5.29 3.20 2.81
N TRP A 435 5.25 4.13 1.85
CA TRP A 435 6.00 4.02 0.60
C TRP A 435 7.50 3.88 0.85
N ARG A 436 8.10 4.77 1.64
CA ARG A 436 9.54 4.73 1.93
C ARG A 436 9.95 3.41 2.59
N LEU A 437 9.15 2.88 3.52
CA LEU A 437 9.44 1.58 4.13
C LEU A 437 9.30 0.43 3.12
N ASN A 438 8.29 0.46 2.24
CA ASN A 438 8.13 -0.55 1.19
C ASN A 438 9.27 -0.50 0.16
N ALA A 439 9.70 0.69 -0.24
CA ALA A 439 10.79 0.90 -1.19
C ALA A 439 12.12 0.30 -0.68
N ILE A 440 12.36 0.29 0.64
CA ILE A 440 13.53 -0.38 1.22
C ILE A 440 13.49 -1.89 0.94
N ALA A 441 12.33 -2.53 1.11
CA ALA A 441 12.19 -3.95 0.82
C ALA A 441 12.49 -4.24 -0.65
N LEU A 442 11.87 -3.48 -1.55
CA LEU A 442 12.04 -3.64 -2.99
C LEU A 442 13.49 -3.41 -3.43
N ASN A 443 14.18 -2.40 -2.88
CA ASN A 443 15.60 -2.15 -3.14
C ASN A 443 16.51 -3.28 -2.64
N LEU A 444 16.08 -4.06 -1.64
CA LEU A 444 16.80 -5.25 -1.18
C LEU A 444 16.51 -6.50 -2.05
N GLY A 445 15.70 -6.38 -3.10
CA GLY A 445 15.26 -7.48 -3.95
C GLY A 445 14.13 -8.31 -3.35
N GLU A 446 13.53 -7.85 -2.25
CA GLU A 446 12.35 -8.50 -1.65
C GLU A 446 11.12 -8.24 -2.51
N LYS A 447 10.18 -9.20 -2.53
CA LYS A 447 8.89 -9.09 -3.22
C LYS A 447 7.74 -9.17 -2.20
N PRO A 448 7.57 -8.19 -1.30
CA PRO A 448 6.66 -8.30 -0.16
C PRO A 448 5.20 -8.09 -0.58
N SER A 449 4.53 -9.16 -1.01
CA SER A 449 3.17 -9.09 -1.60
C SER A 449 2.11 -8.52 -0.65
N VAL A 450 2.15 -8.88 0.63
CA VAL A 450 1.20 -8.40 1.64
C VAL A 450 1.42 -6.91 1.93
N ILE A 451 2.67 -6.47 2.05
CA ILE A 451 2.99 -5.05 2.31
C ILE A 451 2.63 -4.20 1.09
N SER A 452 2.90 -4.71 -0.11
CA SER A 452 2.50 -4.04 -1.36
C SER A 452 0.97 -3.91 -1.44
N ALA A 453 0.23 -4.94 -1.03
CA ALA A 453 -1.24 -4.88 -0.92
C ALA A 453 -1.72 -3.86 0.12
N ILE A 454 -1.06 -3.78 1.29
CA ILE A 454 -1.32 -2.77 2.33
C ILE A 454 -1.10 -1.36 1.77
N CYS A 455 0.02 -1.14 1.07
CA CYS A 455 0.33 0.14 0.41
C CYS A 455 -0.73 0.49 -0.61
N LYS A 456 -1.04 -0.40 -1.57
CA LYS A 456 -2.06 -0.16 -2.59
C LYS A 456 -3.40 0.22 -2.00
N TYR A 457 -3.90 -0.54 -1.02
CA TYR A 457 -5.20 -0.29 -0.42
C TYR A 457 -5.24 1.02 0.37
N HIS A 458 -4.36 1.20 1.36
CA HIS A 458 -4.47 2.35 2.27
C HIS A 458 -4.06 3.67 1.62
N ILE A 459 -3.05 3.66 0.73
CA ILE A 459 -2.60 4.90 0.07
C ILE A 459 -3.69 5.41 -0.88
N THR A 460 -4.37 4.54 -1.63
CA THR A 460 -5.47 4.96 -2.52
C THR A 460 -6.73 5.39 -1.75
N GLU A 461 -7.03 4.77 -0.61
CA GLU A 461 -8.13 5.23 0.26
C GLU A 461 -7.82 6.58 0.93
N MET A 462 -6.58 6.80 1.37
CA MET A 462 -6.14 8.09 1.93
C MET A 462 -6.16 9.18 0.85
N GLN A 463 -5.71 8.89 -0.38
CA GLN A 463 -5.82 9.81 -1.51
C GLN A 463 -7.26 10.27 -1.72
N ARG A 464 -8.24 9.35 -1.70
CA ARG A 464 -9.65 9.70 -1.82
C ARG A 464 -10.08 10.72 -0.79
N LYS A 465 -9.66 10.54 0.46
CA LYS A 465 -9.98 11.50 1.55
C LYS A 465 -9.27 12.83 1.37
N VAL A 466 -7.97 12.81 1.06
CA VAL A 466 -7.18 14.04 0.82
C VAL A 466 -7.80 14.87 -0.30
N LEU A 467 -8.11 14.26 -1.44
CA LEU A 467 -8.68 14.98 -2.58
C LEU A 467 -10.13 15.41 -2.33
N SER A 468 -10.91 14.65 -1.57
CA SER A 468 -12.25 15.10 -1.15
C SER A 468 -12.20 16.33 -0.25
N ASP A 469 -11.29 16.34 0.73
CA ASP A 469 -11.07 17.50 1.62
C ASP A 469 -10.58 18.72 0.82
N ALA A 470 -9.74 18.48 -0.18
CA ALA A 470 -9.23 19.53 -1.07
C ALA A 470 -10.34 20.15 -1.93
N MET A 471 -11.24 19.33 -2.48
CA MET A 471 -12.43 19.80 -3.21
C MET A 471 -13.34 20.64 -2.31
N ASP A 472 -13.57 20.19 -1.06
CA ASP A 472 -14.44 20.87 -0.10
C ASP A 472 -13.88 22.26 0.31
N ILE A 473 -12.58 22.33 0.66
CA ILE A 473 -11.94 23.58 1.07
C ILE A 473 -11.86 24.59 -0.09
N GLN A 474 -11.54 24.13 -1.30
CA GLN A 474 -11.40 25.02 -2.47
C GLN A 474 -12.75 25.35 -3.13
N ALA A 475 -13.80 24.57 -2.84
CA ALA A 475 -15.19 24.80 -3.19
C ALA A 475 -15.40 25.14 -4.68
N GLY A 476 -16.03 26.27 -4.99
CA GLY A 476 -16.34 26.70 -6.37
C GLY A 476 -15.14 26.66 -7.32
N LYS A 477 -13.93 26.97 -6.83
CA LYS A 477 -12.71 26.93 -7.64
C LYS A 477 -12.38 25.52 -8.12
N ALA A 478 -12.60 24.52 -7.27
CA ALA A 478 -12.25 23.14 -7.55
C ALA A 478 -13.25 22.43 -8.48
N ILE A 479 -14.51 22.88 -8.52
CA ILE A 479 -15.55 22.25 -9.36
C ILE A 479 -15.66 22.87 -10.77
N CYS A 480 -15.20 24.11 -10.97
CA CYS A 480 -15.19 24.74 -12.30
C CYS A 480 -13.98 24.23 -13.09
N SER A 481 -14.20 23.36 -14.07
CA SER A 481 -13.11 22.78 -14.88
C SER A 481 -12.62 23.76 -15.94
N GLY A 482 -11.31 23.80 -16.18
CA GLY A 482 -10.71 24.72 -17.14
C GLY A 482 -9.18 24.81 -16.98
N PRO A 483 -8.50 25.70 -17.74
CA PRO A 483 -7.06 25.93 -17.62
C PRO A 483 -6.58 26.32 -16.21
N ASN A 484 -7.42 27.02 -15.44
CA ASN A 484 -7.08 27.48 -14.09
C ASN A 484 -7.40 26.46 -13.00
N ASN A 485 -7.96 25.30 -13.34
CA ASN A 485 -8.26 24.22 -12.39
C ASN A 485 -7.15 23.16 -12.39
N TYR A 486 -6.52 22.98 -11.24
CA TYR A 486 -5.40 22.05 -11.03
C TYR A 486 -5.77 20.83 -10.17
N ILE A 487 -7.04 20.60 -9.82
CA ILE A 487 -7.42 19.53 -8.87
C ILE A 487 -8.57 18.63 -9.32
N ALA A 488 -9.50 19.15 -10.13
CA ALA A 488 -10.70 18.43 -10.54
C ALA A 488 -10.38 17.08 -11.19
N ARG A 489 -9.35 17.03 -12.04
CA ARG A 489 -8.96 15.80 -12.74
C ARG A 489 -8.33 14.78 -11.80
N ALA A 490 -7.42 15.19 -10.93
CA ALA A 490 -6.88 14.32 -9.89
C ALA A 490 -7.99 13.71 -9.03
N TYR A 491 -9.00 14.52 -8.66
CA TYR A 491 -10.18 14.03 -7.95
C TYR A 491 -10.99 13.02 -8.79
N SER A 492 -11.36 13.37 -10.03
CA SER A 492 -12.16 12.53 -10.93
C SER A 492 -11.55 11.16 -11.21
N GLN A 493 -10.22 11.05 -11.18
CA GLN A 493 -9.50 9.81 -11.48
C GLN A 493 -9.24 8.91 -10.27
N THR A 494 -9.51 9.41 -9.06
CA THR A 494 -9.39 8.63 -7.81
C THR A 494 -10.06 7.24 -7.90
N PRO A 495 -11.26 7.07 -8.52
CA PRO A 495 -11.90 5.78 -8.66
C PRO A 495 -11.11 4.72 -9.44
N VAL A 496 -10.25 5.14 -10.37
CA VAL A 496 -9.44 4.23 -11.17
C VAL A 496 -8.43 3.50 -10.27
N ALA A 497 -7.68 4.24 -9.45
CA ALA A 497 -6.65 3.67 -8.57
C ALA A 497 -7.21 2.68 -7.53
N MET A 498 -8.45 2.89 -7.09
CA MET A 498 -9.17 1.98 -6.18
C MET A 498 -9.57 0.66 -6.84
N THR A 499 -9.79 0.67 -8.16
CA THR A 499 -10.40 -0.44 -8.90
C THR A 499 -9.36 -1.35 -9.54
N VAL A 500 -8.32 -0.77 -10.14
CA VAL A 500 -7.30 -1.52 -10.90
C VAL A 500 -6.25 -2.15 -9.97
N GLU A 501 -5.42 -3.05 -10.52
CA GLU A 501 -4.39 -3.85 -9.79
C GLU A 501 -4.96 -4.69 -8.63
N GLY A 502 -6.24 -5.06 -8.73
CA GLY A 502 -7.02 -5.70 -7.69
C GLY A 502 -7.81 -4.67 -6.89
N ALA A 503 -9.14 -4.73 -7.03
CA ALA A 503 -10.04 -3.79 -6.37
C ALA A 503 -9.81 -3.75 -4.86
N ASN A 504 -9.90 -2.56 -4.27
CA ASN A 504 -9.66 -2.33 -2.84
C ASN A 504 -10.48 -3.28 -1.93
N ILE A 505 -11.70 -3.63 -2.34
CA ILE A 505 -12.56 -4.58 -1.63
C ILE A 505 -11.90 -5.98 -1.56
N LEU A 506 -11.43 -6.50 -2.69
CA LEU A 506 -10.75 -7.79 -2.77
C LEU A 506 -9.42 -7.75 -2.01
N THR A 507 -8.62 -6.70 -2.22
CA THR A 507 -7.32 -6.53 -1.56
C THR A 507 -7.47 -6.53 -0.05
N ARG A 508 -8.43 -5.77 0.48
CA ARG A 508 -8.71 -5.72 1.92
C ARG A 508 -9.25 -7.04 2.48
N CYS A 509 -10.19 -7.67 1.80
CA CYS A 509 -10.91 -8.82 2.37
C CYS A 509 -10.17 -10.15 2.21
N LEU A 510 -9.44 -10.33 1.12
CA LEU A 510 -8.86 -11.62 0.73
C LEU A 510 -7.32 -11.65 0.73
N ILE A 511 -6.66 -10.54 0.39
CA ILE A 511 -5.20 -10.52 0.21
C ILE A 511 -4.49 -10.21 1.53
N ILE A 512 -4.72 -9.03 2.11
CA ILE A 512 -3.90 -8.51 3.22
C ILE A 512 -3.81 -9.50 4.39
N PHE A 513 -4.95 -9.99 4.88
CA PHE A 513 -4.94 -10.98 5.95
C PHE A 513 -4.92 -12.42 5.42
N GLY A 514 -5.68 -12.75 4.38
CA GLY A 514 -5.80 -14.13 3.91
C GLY A 514 -4.45 -14.74 3.48
N GLN A 515 -3.70 -14.03 2.63
CA GLN A 515 -2.35 -14.46 2.26
C GLN A 515 -1.35 -14.25 3.41
N GLY A 516 -1.48 -13.14 4.15
CA GLY A 516 -0.58 -12.83 5.28
C GLY A 516 -0.63 -13.88 6.41
N ALA A 517 -1.81 -14.35 6.77
CA ALA A 517 -2.00 -15.34 7.84
C ALA A 517 -1.39 -16.71 7.50
N ILE A 518 -1.29 -17.05 6.21
CA ILE A 518 -0.65 -18.30 5.79
C ILE A 518 0.86 -18.11 5.66
N ARG A 519 1.29 -17.07 4.93
CA ARG A 519 2.69 -16.87 4.54
C ARG A 519 3.55 -16.29 5.65
N CYS A 520 3.07 -15.23 6.30
CA CYS A 520 3.84 -14.44 7.26
C CYS A 520 3.79 -15.08 8.66
N HIS A 521 2.85 -16.00 8.89
CA HIS A 521 2.77 -16.75 10.14
C HIS A 521 3.92 -17.76 10.24
N PRO A 522 4.66 -17.83 11.38
CA PRO A 522 5.89 -18.64 11.46
C PRO A 522 5.70 -20.16 11.32
N PHE A 523 4.47 -20.66 11.48
CA PHE A 523 4.20 -22.11 11.56
C PHE A 523 3.13 -22.62 10.59
N VAL A 524 2.16 -21.80 10.16
CA VAL A 524 0.94 -22.29 9.46
C VAL A 524 1.29 -22.90 8.11
N LEU A 525 2.07 -22.20 7.28
CA LEU A 525 2.52 -22.75 5.99
C LEU A 525 3.33 -24.03 6.16
N ARG A 526 4.18 -24.12 7.20
CA ARG A 526 4.99 -25.32 7.47
C ARG A 526 4.12 -26.51 7.86
N GLU A 527 3.09 -26.29 8.67
CA GLU A 527 2.10 -27.32 9.02
C GLU A 527 1.36 -27.81 7.77
N MET A 528 0.92 -26.88 6.91
CA MET A 528 0.22 -27.19 5.66
C MET A 528 1.10 -28.01 4.71
N LEU A 529 2.33 -27.57 4.45
CA LEU A 529 3.28 -28.28 3.59
C LEU A 529 3.66 -29.65 4.16
N ALA A 530 3.84 -29.78 5.47
CA ALA A 530 4.17 -31.06 6.11
C ALA A 530 3.02 -32.08 5.97
N VAL A 531 1.76 -31.65 6.05
CA VAL A 531 0.60 -32.54 5.86
C VAL A 531 0.38 -32.90 4.39
N ALA A 532 0.67 -31.99 3.47
CA ALA A 532 0.58 -32.22 2.03
C ALA A 532 1.69 -33.14 1.49
N SER A 533 2.82 -33.24 2.19
CA SER A 533 3.97 -34.06 1.77
C SER A 533 3.70 -35.57 1.91
N THR A 534 4.21 -36.33 0.95
CA THR A 534 4.23 -37.80 0.96
C THR A 534 5.50 -38.39 1.58
N ASP A 535 6.44 -37.55 2.03
CA ASP A 535 7.72 -37.97 2.63
C ASP A 535 7.51 -38.62 4.01
N LYS A 536 8.29 -39.66 4.31
CA LYS A 536 8.38 -40.29 5.64
C LYS A 536 8.79 -39.29 6.74
N LYS A 537 9.44 -38.18 6.40
CA LYS A 537 9.79 -37.09 7.35
C LYS A 537 8.62 -36.17 7.71
N ALA A 538 7.49 -36.23 6.99
CA ALA A 538 6.33 -35.33 7.16
C ALA A 538 5.86 -35.22 8.62
N ILE A 539 5.72 -36.34 9.33
CA ILE A 539 5.26 -36.36 10.74
C ILE A 539 6.25 -35.62 11.66
N LYS A 540 7.55 -35.70 11.37
CA LYS A 540 8.59 -35.09 12.20
C LYS A 540 8.63 -33.56 12.01
N GLU A 541 8.48 -33.10 10.78
CA GLU A 541 8.35 -31.66 10.48
C GLU A 541 7.04 -31.08 11.00
N PHE A 542 5.93 -31.81 10.87
CA PHE A 542 4.65 -31.43 11.44
C PHE A 542 4.69 -31.35 12.97
N ASP A 543 5.31 -32.32 13.64
CA ASP A 543 5.51 -32.30 15.10
C ASP A 543 6.24 -31.02 15.55
N LYS A 544 7.34 -30.69 14.89
CA LYS A 544 8.14 -29.50 15.19
C LYS A 544 7.34 -28.21 14.95
N ALA A 545 6.59 -28.14 13.84
CA ALA A 545 5.78 -26.98 13.52
C ALA A 545 4.62 -26.80 14.51
N LEU A 546 3.85 -27.86 14.77
CA LEU A 546 2.69 -27.85 15.66
C LEU A 546 3.04 -27.42 17.08
N PHE A 547 4.07 -28.04 17.68
CA PHE A 547 4.44 -27.71 19.06
C PHE A 547 5.13 -26.35 19.16
N GLY A 548 5.82 -25.90 18.10
CA GLY A 548 6.27 -24.52 17.95
C GLY A 548 5.12 -23.52 17.89
N HIS A 549 4.05 -23.85 17.17
CA HIS A 549 2.83 -23.04 17.05
C HIS A 549 2.07 -22.96 18.38
N ILE A 550 1.91 -24.07 19.10
CA ILE A 550 1.27 -24.06 20.44
C ILE A 550 2.06 -23.17 21.40
N ALA A 551 3.38 -23.34 21.45
CA ALA A 551 4.27 -22.48 22.23
C ALA A 551 4.13 -20.99 21.88
N PHE A 552 4.02 -20.70 20.59
CA PHE A 552 3.84 -19.35 20.06
C PHE A 552 2.53 -18.71 20.51
N ILE A 553 1.41 -19.43 20.40
CA ILE A 553 0.08 -18.98 20.86
C ILE A 553 0.12 -18.64 22.35
N ILE A 554 0.66 -19.54 23.17
CA ILE A 554 0.74 -19.35 24.62
C ILE A 554 1.62 -18.13 24.94
N ARG A 555 2.80 -18.00 24.31
CA ARG A 555 3.71 -16.87 24.52
C ARG A 555 2.99 -15.55 24.21
N ASN A 556 2.40 -15.43 23.02
CA ASN A 556 1.75 -14.18 22.61
C ASN A 556 0.52 -13.87 23.47
N THR A 557 -0.19 -14.89 23.96
CA THR A 557 -1.28 -14.71 24.93
C THR A 557 -0.79 -14.11 26.24
N ILE A 558 0.29 -14.68 26.80
CA ILE A 558 0.87 -14.20 28.06
C ILE A 558 1.40 -12.76 27.90
N VAL A 559 2.15 -12.53 26.82
CA VAL A 559 2.74 -11.23 26.51
C VAL A 559 1.67 -10.17 26.27
N SER A 560 0.65 -10.48 25.47
CA SER A 560 -0.47 -9.56 25.18
C SER A 560 -1.17 -9.12 26.46
N PHE A 561 -1.48 -10.06 27.35
CA PHE A 561 -2.15 -9.76 28.60
C PHE A 561 -1.28 -8.96 29.57
N TRP A 562 -0.02 -9.34 29.76
CA TRP A 562 0.88 -8.65 30.69
C TRP A 562 1.18 -7.23 30.23
N HIS A 563 1.43 -7.05 28.93
CA HIS A 563 1.53 -5.73 28.32
C HIS A 563 0.19 -4.97 28.40
N GLY A 564 -0.93 -5.70 28.33
CA GLY A 564 -2.28 -5.19 28.55
C GLY A 564 -2.47 -4.52 29.90
N ILE A 565 -2.28 -5.28 30.98
CA ILE A 565 -2.47 -4.84 32.37
C ILE A 565 -1.56 -3.67 32.70
N THR A 566 -0.29 -3.75 32.29
CA THR A 566 0.72 -2.72 32.59
C THR A 566 0.59 -1.48 31.70
N SER A 567 -0.39 -1.44 30.80
CA SER A 567 -0.52 -0.40 29.77
C SER A 567 0.78 -0.15 29.02
N SER A 568 1.47 -1.24 28.67
CA SER A 568 2.78 -1.28 28.03
C SER A 568 3.94 -0.63 28.79
N ARG A 569 3.76 -0.15 30.03
CA ARG A 569 4.81 0.59 30.77
C ARG A 569 6.06 -0.24 31.05
N LEU A 570 5.91 -1.57 31.16
CA LEU A 570 7.00 -2.51 31.43
C LEU A 570 7.62 -3.13 30.16
N VAL A 571 7.18 -2.72 28.97
CA VAL A 571 7.73 -3.26 27.71
C VAL A 571 9.15 -2.71 27.50
N CYS A 572 10.13 -3.62 27.29
CA CYS A 572 11.49 -3.22 26.89
C CYS A 572 11.45 -2.64 25.48
N ILE A 573 12.08 -1.47 25.31
CA ILE A 573 12.53 -1.00 24.01
C ILE A 573 14.00 -1.39 23.90
N CYS A 574 14.26 -2.35 23.03
CA CYS A 574 15.56 -2.98 22.89
C CYS A 574 15.98 -2.82 21.41
N GLY A 575 17.02 -2.02 21.12
CA GLY A 575 17.60 -1.88 19.77
C GLY A 575 17.17 -0.68 18.92
N MET A 576 16.44 0.30 19.48
CA MET A 576 16.11 1.58 18.83
C MET A 576 16.42 2.74 19.77
N ASN A 577 17.20 3.72 19.29
CA ASN A 577 17.56 4.89 20.09
C ASN A 577 16.52 6.00 19.92
N SER A 578 15.48 5.99 20.75
CA SER A 578 14.39 6.98 20.70
C SER A 578 14.35 7.88 21.95
N PRO A 579 13.99 9.17 21.79
CA PRO A 579 13.75 10.08 22.90
C PRO A 579 12.67 9.54 23.85
N LYS A 580 12.80 9.86 25.14
CA LYS A 580 11.87 9.35 26.19
C LYS A 580 10.40 9.65 25.88
N LYS A 581 10.10 10.81 25.27
CA LYS A 581 8.73 11.23 24.91
C LYS A 581 8.03 10.28 23.94
N TRP A 582 8.78 9.59 23.08
CA TRP A 582 8.23 8.71 22.02
C TRP A 582 8.16 7.23 22.39
N ARG A 583 8.83 6.85 23.49
CA ARG A 583 8.84 5.46 23.98
C ARG A 583 7.45 4.87 24.25
N PRO A 584 6.43 5.62 24.75
CA PRO A 584 5.08 5.08 24.92
C PRO A 584 4.47 4.54 23.62
N TYR A 585 4.58 5.26 22.50
CA TYR A 585 4.05 4.83 21.20
C TYR A 585 4.72 3.54 20.72
N ILE A 586 6.05 3.45 20.83
CA ILE A 586 6.82 2.25 20.46
C ILE A 586 6.41 1.05 21.31
N ARG A 587 6.23 1.24 22.62
CA ARG A 587 5.76 0.18 23.53
C ARG A 587 4.34 -0.28 23.22
N HIS A 588 3.46 0.64 22.80
CA HIS A 588 2.13 0.28 22.33
C HIS A 588 2.17 -0.51 21.03
N PHE A 589 2.99 -0.12 20.06
CA PHE A 589 3.22 -0.90 18.84
C PHE A 589 3.62 -2.35 19.15
N LEU A 590 4.62 -2.55 20.02
CA LEU A 590 5.07 -3.89 20.44
C LEU A 590 3.96 -4.69 21.14
N ARG A 591 3.19 -4.05 22.03
CA ARG A 591 2.03 -4.68 22.68
C ARG A 591 1.00 -5.16 21.67
N PHE A 592 0.60 -4.30 20.74
CA PHE A 592 -0.49 -4.60 19.83
C PHE A 592 -0.10 -5.56 18.72
N SER A 593 1.19 -5.66 18.37
CA SER A 593 1.70 -6.76 17.55
C SER A 593 1.53 -8.12 18.25
N ALA A 594 1.87 -8.24 19.54
CA ALA A 594 1.62 -9.47 20.30
C ALA A 594 0.12 -9.79 20.42
N ALA A 595 -0.71 -8.78 20.66
CA ALA A 595 -2.16 -8.93 20.69
C ALA A 595 -2.73 -9.38 19.34
N PHE A 596 -2.25 -8.81 18.24
CA PHE A 596 -2.66 -9.18 16.89
C PHE A 596 -2.30 -10.64 16.57
N ALA A 597 -1.08 -11.08 16.89
CA ALA A 597 -0.66 -12.47 16.70
C ALA A 597 -1.58 -13.43 17.46
N MET A 598 -1.81 -13.16 18.75
CA MET A 598 -2.74 -13.93 19.58
C MET A 598 -4.15 -13.99 18.97
N VAL A 599 -4.72 -12.82 18.63
CA VAL A 599 -6.10 -12.76 18.08
C VAL A 599 -6.19 -13.49 16.74
N SER A 600 -5.16 -13.40 15.89
CA SER A 600 -5.11 -14.11 14.61
C SER A 600 -5.14 -15.63 14.80
N ASP A 601 -4.34 -16.16 15.72
CA ASP A 601 -4.29 -17.59 16.00
C ASP A 601 -5.60 -18.12 16.58
N PHE A 602 -6.17 -17.43 17.57
CA PHE A 602 -7.48 -17.82 18.11
C PHE A 602 -8.57 -17.74 17.04
N SER A 603 -8.47 -16.80 16.11
CA SER A 603 -9.41 -16.69 14.99
C SER A 603 -9.29 -17.88 14.05
N MET A 604 -8.07 -18.25 13.66
CA MET A 604 -7.81 -19.43 12.82
C MET A 604 -8.23 -20.72 13.54
N LEU A 605 -7.98 -20.85 14.84
CA LEU A 605 -8.35 -22.01 15.64
C LEU A 605 -9.86 -22.17 15.79
N ILE A 606 -10.58 -21.09 16.09
CA ILE A 606 -12.02 -21.13 16.39
C ILE A 606 -12.86 -21.14 15.11
N VAL A 607 -12.51 -20.30 14.14
CA VAL A 607 -13.29 -20.13 12.90
C VAL A 607 -12.84 -21.13 11.83
N GLY A 608 -11.59 -21.59 11.88
CA GLY A 608 -11.02 -22.54 10.92
C GLY A 608 -10.97 -21.98 9.50
N GLY A 609 -11.03 -22.87 8.51
CA GLY A 609 -11.04 -22.51 7.08
C GLY A 609 -12.21 -21.62 6.65
N LYS A 610 -13.26 -21.49 7.48
CA LYS A 610 -14.37 -20.55 7.22
C LYS A 610 -13.93 -19.09 7.34
N LEU A 611 -12.77 -18.79 7.96
CA LEU A 611 -12.27 -17.43 8.12
C LEU A 611 -12.03 -16.76 6.77
N LYS A 612 -11.52 -17.49 5.77
CA LYS A 612 -11.35 -17.02 4.38
C LYS A 612 -12.66 -16.57 3.74
N ARG A 613 -13.78 -17.22 4.08
CA ARG A 613 -15.13 -16.87 3.59
C ARG A 613 -15.83 -15.80 4.43
N LYS A 614 -15.35 -15.51 5.63
CA LYS A 614 -15.87 -14.43 6.49
C LYS A 614 -15.10 -13.14 6.21
N GLU A 615 -15.29 -12.63 4.99
CA GLU A 615 -14.58 -11.47 4.44
C GLU A 615 -14.56 -10.28 5.39
N GLY A 616 -15.67 -9.97 6.08
CA GLY A 616 -15.69 -8.87 7.05
C GLY A 616 -14.83 -9.10 8.31
N LEU A 617 -14.61 -10.33 8.75
CA LEU A 617 -13.68 -10.61 9.87
C LEU A 617 -12.23 -10.60 9.40
N SER A 618 -11.96 -11.24 8.25
CA SER A 618 -10.65 -11.24 7.60
C SER A 618 -10.18 -9.82 7.31
N ALA A 619 -11.05 -8.97 6.77
CA ALA A 619 -10.79 -7.57 6.50
C ALA A 619 -10.37 -6.80 7.75
N ARG A 620 -11.05 -6.98 8.89
CA ARG A 620 -10.71 -6.27 10.13
C ARG A 620 -9.37 -6.72 10.73
N LEU A 621 -9.02 -8.00 10.59
CA LEU A 621 -7.67 -8.47 10.94
C LEU A 621 -6.62 -7.88 9.99
N GLY A 622 -6.97 -7.75 8.70
CA GLY A 622 -6.13 -7.07 7.70
C GLY A 622 -5.94 -5.59 8.03
N ASP A 623 -6.97 -4.90 8.48
CA ASP A 623 -6.89 -3.51 8.92
C ASP A 623 -5.96 -3.38 10.13
N ILE A 624 -6.08 -4.24 11.14
CA ILE A 624 -5.19 -4.24 12.32
C ILE A 624 -3.72 -4.44 11.91
N LEU A 625 -3.45 -5.43 11.05
CA LEU A 625 -2.10 -5.65 10.50
C LEU A 625 -1.59 -4.39 9.78
N SER A 626 -2.44 -3.79 8.95
CA SER A 626 -2.10 -2.60 8.18
C SER A 626 -1.78 -1.41 9.09
N TYR A 627 -2.57 -1.17 10.13
CA TYR A 627 -2.30 -0.08 11.08
C TYR A 627 -1.01 -0.32 11.85
N LEU A 628 -0.69 -1.55 12.24
CA LEU A 628 0.60 -1.89 12.84
C LEU A 628 1.76 -1.61 11.87
N PHE A 629 1.62 -1.97 10.59
CA PHE A 629 2.60 -1.62 9.56
C PHE A 629 2.76 -0.11 9.43
N MET A 630 1.67 0.65 9.27
CA MET A 630 1.69 2.11 9.17
C MET A 630 2.33 2.78 10.39
N ILE A 631 2.01 2.32 11.60
CA ILE A 631 2.62 2.83 12.85
C ILE A 631 4.14 2.63 12.81
N SER A 632 4.59 1.43 12.42
CA SER A 632 6.03 1.16 12.31
C SER A 632 6.71 1.99 11.21
N ALA A 633 6.02 2.26 10.12
CA ALA A 633 6.50 3.10 9.03
C ALA A 633 6.62 4.58 9.44
N VAL A 634 5.66 5.11 10.20
CA VAL A 634 5.71 6.46 10.78
C VAL A 634 6.85 6.58 11.78
N ILE A 635 7.01 5.60 12.68
CA ILE A 635 8.14 5.55 13.62
C ILE A 635 9.46 5.50 12.85
N LYS A 636 9.55 4.69 11.79
CA LYS A 636 10.79 4.54 11.03
C LYS A 636 11.15 5.79 10.23
N ARG A 637 10.17 6.46 9.62
CA ARG A 637 10.41 7.75 8.95
C ARG A 637 10.92 8.79 9.95
N TYR A 638 10.37 8.80 11.15
CA TYR A 638 10.81 9.73 12.18
C TYR A 638 12.20 9.41 12.73
N ASP A 639 12.55 8.12 12.82
CA ASP A 639 13.91 7.63 13.09
C ASP A 639 14.91 8.10 12.02
N PHE A 640 14.56 8.08 10.72
CA PHE A 640 15.41 8.65 9.66
C PHE A 640 15.70 10.14 9.85
N SER A 641 14.72 10.90 10.32
CA SER A 641 14.90 12.32 10.65
C SER A 641 15.66 12.55 11.97
N ASN A 642 16.14 11.51 12.65
CA ASN A 642 16.72 11.58 14.00
C ASN A 642 15.80 12.25 15.02
N PHE A 643 14.49 12.01 14.92
CA PHE A 643 13.48 12.55 15.84
C PHE A 643 13.46 14.09 15.92
N ARG A 644 13.59 14.78 14.79
CA ARG A 644 13.48 16.26 14.69
C ARG A 644 12.24 16.81 15.41
N ASP A 645 12.37 17.95 16.07
CA ASP A 645 11.25 18.55 16.80
C ASP A 645 10.22 19.17 15.83
N GLU A 646 10.65 19.55 14.63
CA GLU A 646 9.81 20.08 13.56
C GLU A 646 8.72 19.09 13.12
N ASP A 647 9.04 17.79 13.12
CA ASP A 647 8.15 16.71 12.69
C ASP A 647 7.23 16.20 13.83
N GLU A 648 7.39 16.71 15.05
CA GLU A 648 6.66 16.22 16.23
C GLU A 648 5.14 16.32 16.06
N ALA A 649 4.63 17.43 15.51
CA ALA A 649 3.20 17.64 15.36
C ALA A 649 2.57 16.64 14.40
N VAL A 650 3.18 16.43 13.22
CA VAL A 650 2.67 15.50 12.20
C VAL A 650 2.80 14.06 12.66
N VAL A 651 3.88 13.70 13.35
CA VAL A 651 4.11 12.34 13.87
C VAL A 651 3.13 12.02 14.99
N ALA A 652 2.95 12.94 15.95
CA ALA A 652 2.00 12.74 17.05
C ALA A 652 0.57 12.59 16.53
N TRP A 653 0.16 13.45 15.58
CA TRP A 653 -1.17 13.38 14.97
C TRP A 653 -1.36 12.03 14.26
N SER A 654 -0.39 11.66 13.41
CA SER A 654 -0.42 10.42 12.63
C SER A 654 -0.50 9.18 13.51
N LEU A 655 0.32 9.10 14.56
CA LEU A 655 0.31 7.97 15.48
C LEU A 655 -1.01 7.90 16.26
N ASN A 656 -1.52 9.03 16.78
CA ASN A 656 -2.80 9.06 17.49
C ASN A 656 -3.95 8.58 16.61
N TYR A 657 -4.01 9.06 15.35
CA TYR A 657 -4.99 8.59 14.38
C TYR A 657 -4.88 7.08 14.14
N LEU A 658 -3.69 6.58 13.82
CA LEU A 658 -3.48 5.16 13.52
C LEU A 658 -3.79 4.23 14.71
N PHE A 659 -3.42 4.64 15.93
CA PHE A 659 -3.74 3.88 17.14
C PHE A 659 -5.25 3.83 17.42
N VAL A 660 -5.97 4.92 17.16
CA VAL A 660 -7.44 4.96 17.29
C VAL A 660 -8.11 4.07 16.25
N GLU A 661 -7.69 4.13 14.98
CA GLU A 661 -8.27 3.30 13.94
C GLU A 661 -7.96 1.81 14.15
N MET A 662 -6.75 1.47 14.60
CA MET A 662 -6.41 0.12 15.03
C MET A 662 -7.31 -0.35 16.18
N GLN A 663 -7.51 0.50 17.19
CA GLN A 663 -8.41 0.20 18.31
C GLN A 663 -9.85 -0.03 17.83
N ARG A 664 -10.35 0.81 16.91
CA ARG A 664 -11.67 0.64 16.30
C ARG A 664 -11.77 -0.71 15.58
N ALA A 665 -10.78 -1.05 14.75
CA ALA A 665 -10.75 -2.32 14.03
C ALA A 665 -10.77 -3.55 14.97
N PHE A 666 -10.03 -3.51 16.08
CA PHE A 666 -10.12 -4.54 17.12
C PHE A 666 -11.53 -4.65 17.73
N TYR A 667 -12.14 -3.52 18.09
CA TYR A 667 -13.47 -3.52 18.71
C TYR A 667 -14.52 -4.06 17.76
N GLU A 668 -14.54 -3.57 16.52
CA GLU A 668 -15.46 -4.07 15.50
C GLU A 668 -15.24 -5.57 15.22
N PHE A 669 -13.98 -6.02 15.23
CA PHE A 669 -13.65 -7.44 15.09
C PHE A 669 -14.28 -8.26 16.23
N PHE A 670 -14.08 -7.86 17.47
CA PHE A 670 -14.66 -8.56 18.62
C PHE A 670 -16.18 -8.52 18.61
N ASP A 671 -16.79 -7.38 18.30
CA ASP A 671 -18.24 -7.23 18.30
C ASP A 671 -18.90 -8.11 17.23
N ASN A 672 -18.20 -8.40 16.13
CA ASN A 672 -18.65 -9.27 15.05
C ASN A 672 -18.11 -10.72 15.13
N PHE A 673 -17.32 -11.06 16.15
CA PHE A 673 -16.76 -12.40 16.28
C PHE A 673 -17.87 -13.44 16.57
N PRO A 674 -17.88 -14.62 15.92
CA PRO A 674 -19.03 -15.53 15.95
C PRO A 674 -19.36 -16.07 17.35
N LEU A 675 -18.34 -16.42 18.14
CA LEU A 675 -18.53 -16.95 19.48
C LEU A 675 -18.39 -15.83 20.52
N LYS A 676 -19.52 -15.34 21.04
CA LYS A 676 -19.58 -14.17 21.94
C LYS A 676 -18.80 -14.35 23.25
N ILE A 677 -18.71 -15.56 23.78
CA ILE A 677 -17.91 -15.83 25.00
C ILE A 677 -16.42 -15.60 24.71
N PHE A 678 -15.90 -16.20 23.63
CA PHE A 678 -14.51 -16.01 23.21
C PHE A 678 -14.21 -14.56 22.83
N SER A 679 -15.15 -13.88 22.14
CA SER A 679 -15.07 -12.44 21.89
C SER A 679 -14.81 -11.64 23.15
N LYS A 680 -15.62 -11.84 24.21
CA LYS A 680 -15.46 -11.15 25.50
C LYS A 680 -14.12 -11.46 26.16
N ILE A 681 -13.64 -12.70 26.06
CA ILE A 681 -12.33 -13.11 26.59
C ILE A 681 -11.20 -12.39 25.84
N LEU A 682 -11.16 -12.50 24.50
CA LEU A 682 -10.14 -11.87 23.68
C LEU A 682 -10.13 -10.34 23.87
N LYS A 683 -11.31 -9.72 23.90
CA LYS A 683 -11.46 -8.27 24.16
C LYS A 683 -10.84 -7.87 25.50
N ARG A 684 -11.06 -8.63 26.57
CA ARG A 684 -10.44 -8.39 27.89
C ARG A 684 -8.94 -8.67 27.92
N LEU A 685 -8.45 -9.65 27.15
CA LEU A 685 -7.02 -9.93 27.05
C LEU A 685 -6.27 -8.79 26.34
N VAL A 686 -6.87 -8.21 25.30
CA VAL A 686 -6.26 -7.09 24.54
C VAL A 686 -6.47 -5.74 25.24
N PHE A 687 -7.66 -5.48 25.77
CA PHE A 687 -8.07 -4.23 26.40
C PHE A 687 -8.63 -4.48 27.82
N PRO A 688 -7.78 -4.85 28.79
CA PRO A 688 -8.24 -5.18 30.15
C PRO A 688 -8.93 -3.99 30.86
N TRP A 689 -8.50 -2.77 30.53
CA TRP A 689 -9.02 -1.52 31.10
C TRP A 689 -9.98 -0.77 30.15
N GLY A 690 -10.37 -1.39 29.03
CA GLY A 690 -11.14 -0.72 27.98
C GLY A 690 -10.25 0.04 26.96
N PRO A 691 -10.86 0.91 26.13
CA PRO A 691 -10.14 1.68 25.11
C PRO A 691 -9.22 2.72 25.77
N ILE A 692 -8.02 2.90 25.22
CA ILE A 692 -6.97 3.76 25.80
C ILE A 692 -6.52 4.88 24.86
N PHE A 693 -6.75 4.73 23.56
CA PHE A 693 -6.34 5.73 22.58
C PHE A 693 -7.43 6.75 22.35
N LYS A 694 -7.02 8.01 22.21
CA LYS A 694 -7.88 9.16 21.93
C LYS A 694 -7.52 9.72 20.57
N SER A 695 -8.53 10.27 19.89
CA SER A 695 -8.33 10.99 18.62
C SER A 695 -7.34 12.15 18.81
N PRO A 696 -6.65 12.57 17.74
CA PRO A 696 -5.88 13.81 17.76
C PRO A 696 -6.73 14.97 18.30
N THR A 697 -6.15 15.81 19.15
CA THR A 697 -6.85 16.98 19.72
C THR A 697 -6.98 18.09 18.69
N ASP A 698 -7.95 18.98 18.90
CA ASP A 698 -8.10 20.18 18.05
C ASP A 698 -6.87 21.07 18.15
N GLU A 699 -6.29 21.26 19.34
CA GLU A 699 -5.04 22.00 19.54
C GLU A 699 -3.89 21.46 18.67
N LEU A 700 -3.70 20.13 18.65
CA LEU A 700 -2.68 19.49 17.83
C LEU A 700 -2.97 19.65 16.34
N SER A 701 -4.24 19.56 15.95
CA SER A 701 -4.70 19.72 14.57
C SER A 701 -4.48 21.15 14.08
N ILE A 702 -4.82 22.15 14.90
CA ILE A 702 -4.59 23.57 14.63
C ILE A 702 -3.08 23.85 14.51
N LYS A 703 -2.26 23.33 15.45
CA LYS A 703 -0.80 23.44 15.38
C LYS A 703 -0.26 22.89 14.06
N LEU A 704 -0.68 21.70 13.66
CA LEU A 704 -0.26 21.06 12.42
C LEU A 704 -0.71 21.86 11.19
N SER A 705 -1.96 22.32 11.17
CA SER A 705 -2.50 23.17 10.09
C SER A 705 -1.70 24.46 9.91
N ASN A 706 -1.33 25.12 11.00
CA ASN A 706 -0.57 26.37 10.95
C ASN A 706 0.84 26.19 10.36
N ILE A 707 1.49 25.04 10.60
CA ILE A 707 2.81 24.72 10.04
C ILE A 707 2.78 24.67 8.51
N VAL A 708 1.73 24.10 7.93
CA VAL A 708 1.61 23.90 6.46
C VAL A 708 0.88 25.02 5.73
N THR A 709 0.20 25.90 6.44
CA THR A 709 -0.46 27.11 5.88
C THR A 709 0.42 28.35 5.98
N SER A 710 1.66 28.20 6.45
CA SER A 710 2.68 29.25 6.48
C SER A 710 3.88 28.85 5.61
N PRO A 711 4.54 29.80 4.92
CA PRO A 711 5.79 29.53 4.21
C PRO A 711 6.85 29.00 5.18
N SER A 712 7.21 27.72 5.09
CA SER A 712 8.18 27.09 5.98
C SER A 712 8.94 25.97 5.28
N VAL A 713 10.17 25.72 5.72
CA VAL A 713 10.98 24.57 5.25
C VAL A 713 10.27 23.25 5.53
N ILE A 714 9.51 23.18 6.63
CA ILE A 714 8.76 21.98 7.02
C ILE A 714 7.66 21.69 6.01
N ARG A 715 6.87 22.71 5.64
CA ARG A 715 5.85 22.61 4.59
C ARG A 715 6.48 22.09 3.30
N ASP A 716 7.58 22.72 2.88
CA ASP A 716 8.24 22.37 1.62
C ASP A 716 8.81 20.93 1.64
N SER A 717 9.24 20.42 2.80
CA SER A 717 9.71 19.03 2.92
C SER A 717 8.61 17.98 2.72
N TYR A 718 7.36 18.27 3.11
CA TYR A 718 6.22 17.37 2.85
C TYR A 718 5.78 17.33 1.37
N LEU A 719 6.31 18.26 0.58
CA LEU A 719 5.98 18.49 -0.83
C LEU A 719 7.15 18.16 -1.75
N GLU A 720 8.21 17.56 -1.21
CA GLU A 720 9.35 17.07 -1.98
C GLU A 720 8.89 16.15 -3.12
N ASN A 721 9.64 16.19 -4.23
CA ASN A 721 9.40 15.43 -5.46
C ASN A 721 8.11 15.80 -6.22
N MET A 722 7.50 16.95 -5.95
CA MET A 722 6.45 17.51 -6.80
C MET A 722 7.03 18.33 -7.97
N PHE A 723 6.27 18.43 -9.05
CA PHE A 723 6.49 19.42 -10.09
C PHE A 723 5.97 20.79 -9.63
N LEU A 724 6.83 21.81 -9.69
CA LEU A 724 6.44 23.20 -9.52
C LEU A 724 6.90 23.99 -10.74
N SER A 725 5.94 24.33 -11.60
CA SER A 725 6.24 25.08 -12.82
C SER A 725 6.89 26.43 -12.51
N LYS A 726 7.89 26.79 -13.31
CA LYS A 726 8.54 28.12 -13.30
C LYS A 726 7.81 29.12 -14.20
N ASP A 727 6.85 28.65 -15.01
CA ASP A 727 6.05 29.50 -15.88
C ASP A 727 5.10 30.37 -15.03
N PRO A 728 5.22 31.72 -15.11
CA PRO A 728 4.32 32.62 -14.39
C PRO A 728 2.86 32.52 -14.85
N LEU A 729 2.58 31.90 -16.00
CA LEU A 729 1.22 31.63 -16.49
C LEU A 729 0.65 30.30 -15.97
N ASN A 730 1.44 29.47 -15.29
CA ASN A 730 0.92 28.26 -14.69
C ASN A 730 0.07 28.58 -13.44
N PRO A 731 -1.16 28.05 -13.30
CA PRO A 731 -2.05 28.43 -12.20
C PRO A 731 -1.51 28.04 -10.81
N LEU A 732 -0.81 26.91 -10.68
CA LEU A 732 -0.16 26.51 -9.43
C LEU A 732 1.03 27.41 -9.08
N ALA A 733 1.80 27.84 -10.09
CA ALA A 733 2.90 28.79 -9.90
C ALA A 733 2.40 30.15 -9.39
N ARG A 734 1.30 30.65 -9.98
CA ARG A 734 0.64 31.89 -9.54
C ARG A 734 0.10 31.78 -8.12
N LEU A 735 -0.55 30.65 -7.79
CA LEU A 735 -1.00 30.36 -6.43
C LEU A 735 0.16 30.34 -5.43
N ASN A 736 1.27 29.68 -5.76
CA ASN A 736 2.46 29.64 -4.90
C ASN A 736 3.06 31.03 -4.71
N LYS A 737 3.13 31.83 -5.77
CA LYS A 737 3.58 33.23 -5.68
C LYS A 737 2.67 34.03 -4.75
N ALA A 738 1.35 33.90 -4.88
CA ALA A 738 0.38 34.56 -4.01
C ALA A 738 0.55 34.13 -2.55
N PHE A 739 0.75 32.83 -2.31
CA PHE A 739 1.00 32.27 -1.00
C PHE A 739 2.26 32.87 -0.33
N ARG A 740 3.37 32.98 -1.07
CA ARG A 740 4.61 33.59 -0.55
C ARG A 740 4.47 35.09 -0.30
N MET A 741 3.60 35.79 -1.02
CA MET A 741 3.31 37.22 -0.83
C MET A 741 2.28 37.50 0.28
N ALA A 742 1.47 36.50 0.64
CA ALA A 742 0.27 36.70 1.45
C ALA A 742 0.55 37.21 2.86
N ASP A 743 1.67 36.85 3.49
CA ASP A 743 1.99 37.30 4.85
C ASP A 743 2.22 38.82 4.91
N ARG A 744 3.10 39.35 4.04
CA ARG A 744 3.30 40.80 3.90
C ARG A 744 2.01 41.52 3.49
N ALA A 745 1.22 40.92 2.60
CA ALA A 745 -0.08 41.48 2.21
C ALA A 745 -1.08 41.51 3.39
N ASN A 746 -1.06 40.50 4.27
CA ASN A 746 -1.86 40.46 5.49
C ASN A 746 -1.47 41.59 6.46
N GLU A 747 -0.17 41.85 6.63
CA GLU A 747 0.32 42.96 7.46
C GLU A 747 -0.14 44.33 6.94
N ILE A 748 -0.01 44.55 5.63
CA ILE A 748 -0.45 45.80 4.99
C ILE A 748 -1.97 45.95 5.11
N SER A 749 -2.73 44.87 4.88
CA SER A 749 -4.19 44.88 5.03
C SER A 749 -4.63 45.23 6.46
N LYS A 750 -3.90 44.76 7.49
CA LYS A 750 -4.16 45.15 8.90
C LYS A 750 -3.94 46.65 9.13
N LYS A 751 -2.95 47.28 8.49
CA LYS A 751 -2.74 48.75 8.56
C LYS A 751 -3.89 49.50 7.92
N ILE A 752 -4.33 49.06 6.74
CA ILE A 752 -5.45 49.67 5.99
C ILE A 752 -6.74 49.64 6.82
N ARG A 753 -7.05 48.51 7.47
CA ARG A 753 -8.28 48.33 8.30
C ARG A 753 -8.34 49.15 9.58
N LYS A 754 -7.22 49.74 10.04
CA LYS A 754 -7.24 50.66 11.20
C LYS A 754 -8.00 51.95 10.89
N ILE A 755 -8.14 52.28 9.61
CA ILE A 755 -9.05 53.31 9.16
C ILE A 755 -10.43 52.66 9.21
N ALA A 756 -11.37 53.22 9.96
CA ALA A 756 -12.78 52.83 9.94
C ALA A 756 -13.36 53.15 8.54
N LEU A 757 -12.96 52.35 7.56
CA LEU A 757 -13.41 52.42 6.19
C LEU A 757 -14.84 51.92 6.17
N ASP A 758 -15.67 52.60 5.39
CA ASP A 758 -17.01 52.13 5.07
C ASP A 758 -16.91 50.66 4.58
N PRO A 759 -17.72 49.72 5.12
CA PRO A 759 -17.73 48.32 4.69
C PRO A 759 -17.96 48.12 3.18
N TRP A 760 -18.45 49.15 2.47
CA TRP A 760 -18.66 49.13 1.02
C TRP A 760 -17.42 49.54 0.19
N ILE A 761 -16.31 49.96 0.82
CA ILE A 761 -15.06 50.32 0.11
C ILE A 761 -14.26 49.06 -0.23
N ASP A 762 -13.93 48.87 -1.52
CA ASP A 762 -13.11 47.75 -1.95
C ASP A 762 -11.64 47.85 -1.47
N ALA A 763 -10.91 46.74 -1.53
CA ALA A 763 -9.53 46.67 -1.02
C ALA A 763 -8.56 47.65 -1.72
N ARG A 764 -8.76 47.94 -3.01
CA ARG A 764 -7.89 48.85 -3.79
C ARG A 764 -8.17 50.31 -3.42
N GLN A 765 -9.44 50.66 -3.27
CA GLN A 765 -9.88 51.97 -2.78
C GLN A 765 -9.39 52.20 -1.34
N GLY A 766 -9.52 51.19 -0.48
CA GLY A 766 -9.01 51.23 0.90
C GLY A 766 -7.51 51.46 0.95
N ALA A 767 -6.74 50.77 0.11
CA ALA A 767 -5.29 50.97 -0.02
C ALA A 767 -4.94 52.40 -0.48
N ARG A 768 -5.66 52.95 -1.48
CA ARG A 768 -5.45 54.32 -1.96
C ARG A 768 -5.73 55.35 -0.87
N HIS A 769 -6.80 55.14 -0.11
CA HIS A 769 -7.13 56.02 1.01
C HIS A 769 -6.09 55.95 2.13
N ALA A 770 -5.57 54.76 2.43
CA ALA A 770 -4.50 54.57 3.41
C ALA A 770 -3.20 55.25 2.98
N LEU A 771 -2.85 55.22 1.69
CA LEU A 771 -1.72 55.96 1.14
C LEU A 771 -1.90 57.47 1.29
N GLY A 772 -3.08 58.00 0.92
CA GLY A 772 -3.41 59.42 1.06
C GLY A 772 -3.38 59.94 2.51
N LYS A 773 -3.55 59.05 3.50
CA LYS A 773 -3.42 59.35 4.94
C LYS A 773 -2.00 59.08 5.51
N GLY A 774 -1.05 58.64 4.68
CA GLY A 774 0.32 58.32 5.12
C GLY A 774 0.42 57.10 6.04
N LEU A 775 -0.58 56.21 6.05
CA LEU A 775 -0.57 55.00 6.90
C LEU A 775 0.21 53.84 6.29
N ILE A 776 0.38 53.87 4.97
CA ILE A 776 1.24 52.97 4.20
C ILE A 776 2.09 53.80 3.26
N LYS A 777 3.27 53.29 2.90
CA LYS A 777 4.19 53.93 1.93
C LYS A 777 3.86 53.55 0.48
N ASP A 778 4.38 54.28 -0.49
CA ASP A 778 4.23 53.97 -1.93
C ASP A 778 4.64 52.52 -2.25
N GLU A 779 5.77 52.06 -1.71
CA GLU A 779 6.23 50.67 -1.90
C GLU A 779 5.26 49.62 -1.34
N GLU A 780 4.59 49.92 -0.21
CA GLU A 780 3.59 49.02 0.37
C GLU A 780 2.29 49.05 -0.44
N TYR A 781 1.93 50.21 -0.98
CA TYR A 781 0.78 50.37 -1.86
C TYR A 781 0.96 49.57 -3.15
N GLU A 782 2.08 49.75 -3.87
CA GLU A 782 2.37 49.03 -5.11
C GLU A 782 2.46 47.52 -4.88
N PHE A 783 3.13 47.08 -3.79
CA PHE A 783 3.16 45.67 -3.43
C PHE A 783 1.76 45.10 -3.19
N TYR A 784 0.91 45.84 -2.46
CA TYR A 784 -0.43 45.38 -2.12
C TYR A 784 -1.35 45.33 -3.34
N LEU A 785 -1.25 46.30 -4.26
CA LEU A 785 -1.97 46.25 -5.53
C LEU A 785 -1.54 45.05 -6.37
N GLY A 786 -0.23 44.81 -6.53
CA GLY A 786 0.27 43.64 -7.24
C GLY A 786 -0.16 42.31 -6.61
N TYR A 787 -0.28 42.26 -5.27
CA TYR A 787 -0.88 41.12 -4.58
C TYR A 787 -2.38 40.96 -4.88
N LEU A 788 -3.15 42.05 -4.91
CA LEU A 788 -4.58 42.01 -5.20
C LEU A 788 -4.86 41.55 -6.63
N ASP A 789 -4.06 41.96 -7.61
CA ASP A 789 -4.18 41.48 -8.98
C ASP A 789 -3.92 39.96 -9.08
N LEU A 790 -2.89 39.48 -8.38
CA LEU A 790 -2.58 38.06 -8.31
C LEU A 790 -3.65 37.28 -7.52
N TYR A 791 -4.21 37.86 -6.46
CA TYR A 791 -5.30 37.28 -5.69
C TYR A 791 -6.55 37.09 -6.56
N ASP A 792 -6.95 38.10 -7.32
CA ASP A 792 -8.11 38.05 -8.21
C ASP A 792 -7.94 36.97 -9.27
N ASP A 793 -6.74 36.83 -9.83
CA ASP A 793 -6.42 35.79 -10.80
C ASP A 793 -6.39 34.38 -10.19
N VAL A 794 -5.88 34.21 -8.96
CA VAL A 794 -5.88 32.92 -8.26
C VAL A 794 -7.31 32.44 -7.97
N ILE A 795 -8.19 33.32 -7.49
CA ILE A 795 -9.58 32.97 -7.14
C ILE A 795 -10.50 32.87 -8.36
N LYS A 796 -10.09 33.42 -9.51
CA LYS A 796 -10.87 33.38 -10.76
C LYS A 796 -11.13 31.93 -11.18
N VAL A 797 -12.36 31.64 -11.61
CA VAL A 797 -12.71 30.39 -12.27
C VAL A 797 -12.71 30.59 -13.78
N ASP A 798 -12.52 29.50 -14.51
CA ASP A 798 -12.63 29.53 -15.96
C ASP A 798 -14.09 29.71 -16.39
N ASP A 799 -14.27 30.47 -17.46
CA ASP A 799 -15.55 30.72 -18.11
C ASP A 799 -15.43 30.39 -19.60
N PHE A 800 -16.53 29.89 -20.18
CA PHE A 800 -16.60 29.48 -21.58
C PHE A 800 -17.84 30.10 -22.23
N SER A 801 -17.95 29.97 -23.56
CA SER A 801 -19.17 30.33 -24.28
C SER A 801 -20.38 29.57 -23.71
N LYS A 802 -21.59 30.07 -23.99
CA LYS A 802 -22.84 29.43 -23.53
C LYS A 802 -22.94 27.96 -23.94
N ASP A 803 -22.31 27.60 -25.06
CA ASP A 803 -22.32 26.27 -25.65
C ASP A 803 -21.09 25.42 -25.25
N LEU A 804 -20.21 25.94 -24.37
CA LEU A 804 -19.00 25.27 -23.87
C LEU A 804 -18.04 24.84 -24.99
N GLU A 805 -17.87 25.69 -26.00
CA GLU A 805 -16.81 25.49 -27.00
C GLU A 805 -15.44 25.64 -26.31
N ILE A 806 -14.64 24.57 -26.35
CA ILE A 806 -13.34 24.42 -25.67
C ILE A 806 -12.17 24.72 -26.61
#